data_AF-A0A9D9UHM0-F1
#
_entry.id   AF-A0A9D9UHM0-F1
#
_cell.length_a   1.000
_cell.length_b   1.000
_cell.length_c   1.000
_cell.angle_alpha   90.00
_cell.angle_beta   90.00
_cell.angle_gamma   90.00
#
_symmetry.space_group_name_H-M   'P 1'
#
loop_
_entity.id
_entity.type
_entity.pdbx_description
1 polymer ?
#
loop_
_entity_poly.entity_id
_entity_poly.type
_entity_poly.pdbx_seq_one_letter_code
_entity_poly.pdbx_strand_id
1 'polypeptide(L)'
;MRFIIYISLLTFAFSNKTYAITINWDSGGNGTSWTDPLNWDCNCLPGVADAVTIAYGGANMIIPTGSNIHIYRLLSYNTVTIEAGATLRTDFLINLWIDGSFTNNGTINAYGEGMYILDDHQVVNNGTINLEGTDNFISLGFGSTINPATFTNNGSIVFNSTNLSILEIKSNSVFTNTTSGSITFNYATSLLNVISGSFTNQGSIETKGRIINSNTLVNTNTGNILVHNYTETAISNGGTLQNNGTILVNNPMPAALYCINNSGTISGTGSVSLEGFYNIYNTNTGNITFEGPVQLEGDLHFGGIFNQGNITFDNNSISTINCTVNNQAIGVITIEACKRVIVNANWQNSGLLVNHGTFEINYADITTHNLFTNYGMYVSNLPAPNVSPTGNIGIHLFKVFGQQCAGTEIPVIFTGTGTSLTNTPSGIFTDIGLSTSAGSFDFGTRTFTPNATCHGLSTLYISFQKSGCSPVVFPLQFEFPIYAPTTYYEDTDFDGFGNLASPLLVECAAAPIGYSLFSTDCDDNNPDVYPGAPEICNDKDYNCDGMITGTNPAPTWYQDLDNDGYGNALVSIVNCSPLVGFVALGNDCDDNDGFIYPSALEGCNNIDDDCDGLIDEDFPPTTVTFNGSVDSDWFNTANWTPAMVPGYCMDVVIPAGMMVTAGGVGMTATCRSMSIAATSSLSVNDNVQLNITGGTMFGISNAGTLNLNNDSYINVQYINGNGVENSNTLTMTGNAILYISVTSQSSIRNLSGGTITINSNNGLDMNAANENAIYNLGTMHRSGFFNANNITGSTIKNEGVFNNNDNLFINAFGLPGWFVENLYGGIINNNAGQTWTFPIPGSFYNVSDMGLVNHSGATFNNYGTLQFFGHRIAGSGAFVSYAGSAVEGCVPGLGCP
;
A
#
# COMPACT_ATOMS: atom_id res chain seq x y z
N MET A 1 27.44 11.01 -20.16
CA MET A 1 27.65 10.95 -21.63
C MET A 1 28.26 9.60 -22.01
N ARG A 2 27.41 8.61 -22.23
CA ARG A 2 27.60 7.41 -23.09
C ARG A 2 26.21 6.78 -23.18
N PHE A 3 25.41 7.35 -24.06
CA PHE A 3 24.16 6.78 -24.54
C PHE A 3 24.48 5.43 -25.19
N ILE A 4 23.93 4.34 -24.68
CA ILE A 4 23.74 3.11 -25.46
C ILE A 4 22.24 2.97 -25.65
N ILE A 5 21.83 3.41 -26.82
CA ILE A 5 20.50 3.23 -27.40
C ILE A 5 20.38 1.74 -27.72
N TYR A 6 19.52 0.99 -27.04
CA TYR A 6 19.03 -0.29 -27.56
C TYR A 6 17.80 -0.02 -28.42
N ILE A 7 18.08 0.29 -29.68
CA ILE A 7 17.14 0.13 -30.79
C ILE A 7 16.84 -1.36 -30.89
N SER A 8 15.54 -1.65 -30.96
CA SER A 8 14.91 -2.88 -31.44
C SER A 8 15.73 -3.58 -32.53
N LEU A 9 16.36 -4.68 -32.17
CA LEU A 9 16.81 -5.71 -33.10
C LEU A 9 16.62 -7.04 -32.38
N LEU A 10 15.47 -7.66 -32.66
CA LEU A 10 15.23 -9.08 -32.39
C LEU A 10 16.35 -9.88 -33.08
N THR A 11 17.38 -10.24 -32.32
CA THR A 11 18.15 -11.44 -32.63
C THR A 11 17.48 -12.57 -31.87
N PHE A 12 16.57 -13.29 -32.56
CA PHE A 12 16.16 -14.63 -32.16
C PHE A 12 17.41 -15.50 -32.07
N ALA A 13 18.00 -15.59 -30.88
CA ALA A 13 19.05 -16.55 -30.61
C ALA A 13 18.38 -17.92 -30.47
N PHE A 14 18.20 -18.62 -31.60
CA PHE A 14 18.02 -20.06 -31.58
C PHE A 14 19.30 -20.69 -31.02
N SER A 15 19.35 -20.88 -29.71
CA SER A 15 20.31 -21.78 -29.09
C SER A 15 20.01 -23.19 -29.61
N ASN A 16 21.05 -23.83 -30.16
CA ASN A 16 21.05 -25.20 -30.70
C ASN A 16 20.72 -26.25 -29.62
N LYS A 17 19.45 -26.33 -29.20
CA LYS A 17 18.90 -27.49 -28.53
C LYS A 17 17.99 -28.21 -29.53
N THR A 18 18.31 -29.48 -29.76
CA THR A 18 17.52 -30.50 -30.48
C THR A 18 16.06 -30.12 -30.71
N TYR A 19 15.67 -30.02 -31.99
CA TYR A 19 14.34 -29.64 -32.48
C TYR A 19 13.22 -29.98 -31.50
N ALA A 20 12.75 -28.97 -30.76
CA ALA A 20 11.46 -29.03 -30.10
C ALA A 20 10.42 -29.30 -31.19
N ILE A 21 9.74 -30.43 -31.08
CA ILE A 21 8.65 -30.73 -32.00
C ILE A 21 7.58 -29.68 -31.69
N THR A 22 7.17 -28.94 -32.72
CA THR A 22 6.06 -27.99 -32.54
C THR A 22 4.79 -28.80 -32.58
N ILE A 23 4.03 -28.74 -31.48
CA ILE A 23 2.74 -29.40 -31.35
C ILE A 23 1.69 -28.31 -31.31
N ASN A 24 0.69 -28.43 -32.18
CA ASN A 24 -0.34 -27.42 -32.34
C ASN A 24 -1.66 -27.89 -31.74
N TRP A 25 -2.34 -26.96 -31.11
CA TRP A 25 -3.74 -27.13 -30.75
C TRP A 25 -4.62 -27.17 -32.00
N ASP A 26 -5.33 -28.26 -32.23
CA ASP A 26 -6.22 -28.42 -33.40
C ASP A 26 -7.70 -28.66 -33.05
N SER A 27 -8.01 -28.82 -31.76
CA SER A 27 -9.37 -29.01 -31.25
C SER A 27 -10.10 -30.27 -31.76
N GLY A 28 -9.39 -31.30 -32.23
CA GLY A 28 -9.99 -32.51 -32.84
C GLY A 28 -10.76 -33.46 -31.91
N GLY A 29 -10.59 -33.33 -30.59
CA GLY A 29 -11.23 -34.13 -29.55
C GLY A 29 -12.45 -33.45 -28.94
N ASN A 30 -12.44 -33.26 -27.62
CA ASN A 30 -13.44 -32.44 -26.93
C ASN A 30 -13.31 -30.93 -27.20
N GLY A 31 -12.32 -30.53 -28.01
CA GLY A 31 -12.11 -29.19 -28.54
C GLY A 31 -11.55 -28.18 -27.55
N THR A 32 -11.46 -28.57 -26.28
CA THR A 32 -11.23 -27.64 -25.19
C THR A 32 -10.04 -28.08 -24.36
N SER A 33 -9.94 -29.33 -23.96
CA SER A 33 -9.04 -29.75 -22.89
C SER A 33 -7.66 -30.29 -23.29
N TRP A 34 -6.59 -29.79 -22.68
CA TRP A 34 -5.20 -30.09 -23.00
C TRP A 34 -4.84 -31.52 -22.70
N THR A 35 -5.50 -32.20 -21.75
CA THR A 35 -5.27 -33.63 -21.55
C THR A 35 -6.01 -34.54 -22.52
N ASP A 36 -6.89 -34.02 -23.38
CA ASP A 36 -7.44 -34.83 -24.45
C ASP A 36 -6.38 -34.94 -25.57
N PRO A 37 -5.77 -36.12 -25.78
CA PRO A 37 -4.74 -36.27 -26.80
C PRO A 37 -5.29 -35.93 -28.19
N LEU A 38 -6.60 -36.07 -28.41
CA LEU A 38 -7.25 -35.80 -29.69
C LEU A 38 -7.38 -34.29 -30.00
N ASN A 39 -7.11 -33.40 -29.04
CA ASN A 39 -7.08 -31.94 -29.28
C ASN A 39 -5.75 -31.42 -29.83
N TRP A 40 -4.80 -32.34 -30.04
CA TRP A 40 -3.48 -32.04 -30.56
C TRP A 40 -3.32 -32.65 -31.93
N ASP A 41 -2.62 -31.94 -32.81
CA ASP A 41 -2.35 -32.37 -34.19
C ASP A 41 -1.64 -33.74 -34.27
N CYS A 42 -0.86 -34.11 -33.25
CA CYS A 42 -0.22 -35.42 -33.14
C CYS A 42 -1.12 -36.53 -32.58
N ASN A 43 -2.36 -36.22 -32.18
CA ASN A 43 -3.24 -37.07 -31.37
C ASN A 43 -2.54 -37.59 -30.10
N CYS A 44 -1.65 -36.76 -29.52
CA CYS A 44 -0.75 -37.07 -28.43
C CYS A 44 -0.56 -35.84 -27.54
N LEU A 45 -0.25 -36.02 -26.25
CA LEU A 45 -0.01 -34.89 -25.37
C LEU A 45 1.39 -34.30 -25.59
N PRO A 46 1.55 -32.96 -25.59
CA PRO A 46 2.86 -32.34 -25.55
C PRO A 46 3.64 -32.76 -24.31
N GLY A 47 4.95 -32.93 -24.45
CA GLY A 47 5.87 -33.24 -23.39
C GLY A 47 7.04 -32.25 -23.32
N VAL A 48 7.96 -32.55 -22.41
CA VAL A 48 9.06 -31.71 -21.91
C VAL A 48 9.87 -30.94 -22.96
N ALA A 49 10.00 -31.50 -24.15
CA ALA A 49 10.81 -30.95 -25.24
C ALA A 49 9.99 -30.15 -26.25
N ASP A 50 8.66 -30.14 -26.14
CA ASP A 50 7.78 -29.67 -27.18
C ASP A 50 7.56 -28.17 -27.09
N ALA A 51 7.45 -27.51 -28.24
CA ALA A 51 7.06 -26.11 -28.31
C ALA A 51 5.56 -26.05 -28.61
N VAL A 52 4.77 -25.55 -27.67
CA VAL A 52 3.32 -25.51 -27.86
C VAL A 52 2.90 -24.20 -28.47
N THR A 53 2.09 -24.31 -29.53
CA THR A 53 1.43 -23.17 -30.15
C THR A 53 -0.10 -23.35 -30.05
N ILE A 54 -0.75 -22.41 -29.38
CA ILE A 54 -2.21 -22.27 -29.38
C ILE A 54 -2.55 -21.30 -30.51
N ALA A 55 -3.10 -21.81 -31.61
CA ALA A 55 -3.40 -21.00 -32.78
C ALA A 55 -4.71 -20.20 -32.63
N TYR A 56 -4.78 -19.11 -33.39
CA TYR A 56 -5.89 -18.17 -33.45
C TYR A 56 -7.22 -18.85 -33.87
N GLY A 57 -8.29 -18.66 -33.09
CA GLY A 57 -9.66 -19.03 -33.48
C GLY A 57 -10.10 -20.49 -33.24
N GLY A 58 -9.34 -21.27 -32.47
CA GLY A 58 -9.86 -22.49 -31.81
C GLY A 58 -10.80 -22.18 -30.63
N ALA A 59 -11.39 -23.20 -30.00
CA ALA A 59 -12.07 -23.03 -28.71
C ALA A 59 -11.05 -22.81 -27.58
N ASN A 60 -11.51 -22.19 -26.48
CA ASN A 60 -10.68 -21.85 -25.32
C ASN A 60 -9.92 -23.07 -24.79
N MET A 61 -8.62 -22.88 -24.52
CA MET A 61 -7.62 -23.95 -24.53
C MET A 61 -7.31 -24.50 -23.13
N ILE A 62 -8.25 -25.33 -22.68
CA ILE A 62 -8.47 -25.92 -21.35
C ILE A 62 -7.40 -26.94 -20.96
N ILE A 63 -7.32 -27.40 -19.71
CA ILE A 63 -6.87 -28.76 -19.28
C ILE A 63 -7.92 -29.20 -18.17
N PRO A 64 -8.32 -30.49 -17.92
CA PRO A 64 -9.40 -30.93 -17.02
C PRO A 64 -8.79 -31.66 -15.80
N THR A 65 -9.19 -32.87 -15.36
CA THR A 65 -8.49 -33.55 -14.23
C THR A 65 -7.64 -34.77 -14.66
N GLY A 66 -6.38 -34.82 -14.18
CA GLY A 66 -5.34 -35.83 -14.44
C GLY A 66 -4.40 -35.58 -15.65
N SER A 67 -3.15 -35.14 -15.42
CA SER A 67 -2.07 -35.00 -16.43
C SER A 67 -0.67 -35.15 -15.84
N ASN A 68 0.38 -34.83 -16.63
CA ASN A 68 1.77 -34.62 -16.25
C ASN A 68 2.56 -33.95 -17.40
N ILE A 69 2.86 -32.63 -17.39
CA ILE A 69 3.40 -31.90 -18.57
C ILE A 69 4.51 -30.86 -18.21
N HIS A 70 5.42 -30.65 -19.15
CA HIS A 70 6.40 -29.56 -19.30
C HIS A 70 6.53 -29.35 -20.81
N ILE A 71 6.93 -28.17 -21.25
CA ILE A 71 7.17 -27.80 -22.64
C ILE A 71 8.42 -26.91 -22.74
N TYR A 72 9.10 -26.86 -23.90
CA TYR A 72 10.16 -25.87 -24.12
C TYR A 72 9.64 -24.45 -23.89
N ARG A 73 8.42 -24.15 -24.37
CA ARG A 73 7.80 -22.82 -24.32
C ARG A 73 6.30 -22.87 -24.64
N LEU A 74 5.59 -21.82 -24.24
CA LEU A 74 4.22 -21.56 -24.68
C LEU A 74 4.17 -20.33 -25.57
N LEU A 75 3.52 -20.46 -26.71
CA LEU A 75 3.12 -19.35 -27.56
C LEU A 75 1.61 -19.43 -27.73
N SER A 76 0.89 -18.44 -27.21
CA SER A 76 -0.57 -18.40 -27.32
C SER A 76 -1.03 -17.21 -28.15
N TYR A 77 -1.99 -17.46 -29.05
CA TYR A 77 -2.76 -16.47 -29.81
C TYR A 77 -4.26 -16.55 -29.50
N ASN A 78 -4.63 -17.21 -28.41
CA ASN A 78 -6.00 -17.48 -28.00
C ASN A 78 -6.06 -17.55 -26.47
N THR A 79 -7.26 -17.70 -25.91
CA THR A 79 -7.54 -17.78 -24.47
C THR A 79 -7.06 -19.11 -23.84
N VAL A 80 -6.56 -19.12 -22.58
CA VAL A 80 -5.56 -20.11 -22.07
C VAL A 80 -5.91 -20.82 -20.74
N THR A 81 -6.59 -21.97 -20.80
CA THR A 81 -7.81 -22.19 -20.02
C THR A 81 -7.71 -23.25 -18.89
N ILE A 82 -6.79 -23.09 -17.93
CA ILE A 82 -6.62 -23.88 -16.66
C ILE A 82 -7.88 -24.43 -15.90
N GLU A 83 -7.89 -25.66 -15.32
CA GLU A 83 -8.61 -25.87 -14.04
C GLU A 83 -7.90 -25.13 -12.92
N ALA A 84 -6.92 -25.75 -12.24
CA ALA A 84 -6.08 -25.13 -11.23
C ALA A 84 -4.84 -25.99 -10.90
N GLY A 85 -4.17 -25.70 -9.77
CA GLY A 85 -3.46 -26.60 -8.86
C GLY A 85 -2.16 -27.24 -9.34
N ALA A 86 -1.99 -27.40 -10.65
CA ALA A 86 -1.29 -28.46 -11.38
C ALA A 86 -0.14 -28.04 -12.32
N THR A 87 1.08 -27.75 -11.85
CA THR A 87 2.23 -27.12 -12.59
C THR A 87 2.72 -27.71 -13.93
N LEU A 88 3.23 -26.83 -14.83
CA LEU A 88 4.09 -27.03 -16.05
C LEU A 88 5.56 -26.76 -15.75
N ARG A 89 6.51 -27.13 -16.59
CA ARG A 89 7.65 -26.21 -16.86
C ARG A 89 7.49 -25.57 -18.23
N THR A 90 7.81 -24.29 -18.33
CA THR A 90 8.43 -23.75 -19.54
C THR A 90 9.93 -23.67 -19.29
N ASP A 91 10.74 -24.24 -20.20
CA ASP A 91 12.24 -24.22 -20.18
C ASP A 91 12.80 -22.85 -20.61
N PHE A 92 11.91 -21.91 -20.92
CA PHE A 92 12.21 -20.69 -21.64
C PHE A 92 11.06 -19.68 -21.50
N LEU A 93 10.61 -19.10 -22.62
CA LEU A 93 9.66 -18.00 -22.66
C LEU A 93 8.21 -18.46 -22.65
N ILE A 94 7.37 -17.63 -22.06
CA ILE A 94 5.95 -17.57 -22.37
C ILE A 94 5.73 -16.29 -23.15
N ASN A 95 5.32 -16.46 -24.40
CA ASN A 95 4.92 -15.35 -25.25
C ASN A 95 3.41 -15.39 -25.41
N LEU A 96 2.75 -14.33 -24.97
CA LEU A 96 1.32 -14.14 -25.14
C LEU A 96 1.11 -13.14 -26.26
N TRP A 97 0.39 -13.56 -27.30
CA TRP A 97 0.17 -12.82 -28.52
C TRP A 97 -1.34 -12.66 -28.82
N ILE A 98 -1.67 -11.56 -29.50
CA ILE A 98 -2.98 -10.88 -29.65
C ILE A 98 -4.21 -11.80 -29.88
N ASP A 99 -5.36 -11.33 -29.39
CA ASP A 99 -6.73 -11.92 -29.41
C ASP A 99 -6.96 -13.11 -28.45
N GLY A 100 -6.66 -12.92 -27.15
CA GLY A 100 -7.09 -13.83 -26.09
C GLY A 100 -6.90 -13.27 -24.67
N SER A 101 -7.70 -13.76 -23.72
CA SER A 101 -7.48 -13.56 -22.27
C SER A 101 -6.54 -14.63 -21.75
N PHE A 102 -5.52 -14.23 -20.98
CA PHE A 102 -4.69 -15.18 -20.24
C PHE A 102 -5.13 -15.14 -18.78
N THR A 103 -5.87 -16.17 -18.36
CA THR A 103 -6.51 -16.34 -17.04
C THR A 103 -6.13 -17.71 -16.46
N ASN A 104 -6.38 -17.98 -15.17
CA ASN A 104 -5.27 -18.43 -14.34
C ASN A 104 -5.67 -19.18 -13.02
N ASN A 105 -5.09 -20.36 -12.70
CA ASN A 105 -5.12 -20.99 -11.37
C ASN A 105 -4.00 -22.01 -10.97
N GLY A 106 -2.72 -21.76 -11.25
CA GLY A 106 -1.60 -22.29 -10.49
C GLY A 106 -0.29 -21.49 -10.33
N THR A 107 0.76 -21.80 -11.09
CA THR A 107 2.10 -21.18 -11.02
C THR A 107 2.68 -21.17 -12.42
N ILE A 108 2.89 -20.04 -13.09
CA ILE A 108 3.72 -20.00 -14.31
C ILE A 108 5.04 -19.41 -13.93
N ASN A 109 6.08 -20.11 -14.34
CA ASN A 109 7.33 -19.47 -14.58
C ASN A 109 7.47 -19.20 -16.07
N ALA A 110 8.51 -18.46 -16.42
CA ALA A 110 9.11 -18.58 -17.72
C ALA A 110 10.62 -18.62 -17.52
N TYR A 111 11.01 -19.59 -16.68
CA TYR A 111 12.24 -19.46 -15.90
C TYR A 111 13.42 -19.76 -16.82
N GLY A 112 14.30 -18.77 -16.97
CA GLY A 112 15.13 -18.62 -18.17
C GLY A 112 15.14 -17.20 -18.74
N GLU A 113 13.99 -16.71 -19.25
CA GLU A 113 13.87 -15.38 -19.90
C GLU A 113 12.50 -14.65 -19.70
N GLY A 114 11.51 -15.20 -18.97
CA GLY A 114 10.33 -14.49 -18.49
C GLY A 114 9.08 -14.43 -19.39
N MET A 115 8.15 -13.54 -19.04
CA MET A 115 6.87 -13.33 -19.73
C MET A 115 6.85 -12.06 -20.54
N TYR A 116 6.42 -12.19 -21.79
CA TYR A 116 6.17 -11.07 -22.69
C TYR A 116 4.70 -10.97 -23.01
N ILE A 117 4.15 -9.79 -22.76
CA ILE A 117 2.74 -9.48 -22.96
C ILE A 117 2.67 -8.37 -24.00
N LEU A 118 2.17 -8.72 -25.18
CA LEU A 118 2.02 -7.78 -26.28
C LEU A 118 0.79 -6.89 -26.05
N ASP A 119 0.64 -5.85 -26.88
CA ASP A 119 -0.56 -4.98 -26.84
C ASP A 119 -1.85 -5.77 -27.11
N ASP A 120 -3.02 -5.17 -26.83
CA ASP A 120 -4.36 -5.78 -26.98
C ASP A 120 -4.62 -7.03 -26.11
N HIS A 121 -3.79 -7.23 -25.08
CA HIS A 121 -3.92 -8.31 -24.10
C HIS A 121 -4.69 -7.92 -22.86
N GLN A 122 -5.27 -8.94 -22.23
CA GLN A 122 -5.65 -8.91 -20.83
C GLN A 122 -5.00 -10.10 -20.13
N VAL A 123 -4.10 -9.82 -19.19
CA VAL A 123 -3.52 -10.82 -18.29
C VAL A 123 -4.12 -10.61 -16.92
N VAL A 124 -4.79 -11.62 -16.43
CA VAL A 124 -5.37 -11.60 -15.09
C VAL A 124 -4.58 -12.66 -14.34
N ASN A 125 -3.61 -12.25 -13.52
CA ASN A 125 -2.79 -13.16 -12.75
C ASN A 125 -3.48 -13.47 -11.44
N ASN A 126 -3.81 -14.73 -11.26
CA ASN A 126 -4.21 -15.23 -9.98
C ASN A 126 -3.15 -16.11 -9.41
N GLY A 127 -1.87 -16.11 -9.72
CA GLY A 127 -0.87 -16.88 -8.94
C GLY A 127 0.44 -16.16 -8.76
N THR A 128 1.10 -15.87 -9.87
CA THR A 128 2.55 -15.76 -10.03
C THR A 128 2.85 -14.84 -11.21
N ILE A 129 4.07 -14.35 -11.31
CA ILE A 129 4.95 -14.90 -12.35
C ILE A 129 6.27 -15.20 -11.67
N ASN A 130 6.80 -16.39 -11.94
CA ASN A 130 7.96 -16.93 -11.23
C ASN A 130 9.16 -16.60 -12.09
N LEU A 131 9.97 -15.69 -11.61
CA LEU A 131 10.96 -15.08 -12.45
C LEU A 131 12.32 -15.52 -11.96
N GLU A 132 12.52 -16.84 -12.02
CA GLU A 132 13.71 -17.61 -11.66
C GLU A 132 14.48 -17.95 -12.95
N GLY A 133 15.70 -18.44 -12.83
CA GLY A 133 16.67 -18.50 -13.90
C GLY A 133 17.67 -17.36 -13.72
N THR A 134 18.40 -17.04 -14.78
CA THR A 134 19.49 -16.06 -14.73
C THR A 134 19.02 -14.62 -14.90
N ASP A 135 18.08 -14.41 -15.84
CA ASP A 135 17.49 -13.11 -16.16
C ASP A 135 15.99 -13.22 -16.36
N ASN A 136 15.33 -12.13 -16.01
CA ASN A 136 13.93 -12.23 -15.76
C ASN A 136 13.16 -10.95 -15.95
N PHE A 137 12.04 -11.10 -16.66
CA PHE A 137 11.20 -10.04 -17.14
C PHE A 137 9.74 -10.48 -16.99
N ILE A 138 8.91 -9.62 -16.40
CA ILE A 138 7.58 -9.42 -16.93
C ILE A 138 7.65 -8.11 -17.66
N SER A 139 7.28 -8.10 -18.93
CA SER A 139 7.28 -6.86 -19.68
C SER A 139 6.00 -6.72 -20.50
N LEU A 140 5.30 -5.61 -20.27
CA LEU A 140 4.02 -5.26 -20.88
C LEU A 140 4.24 -4.23 -22.00
N GLY A 141 3.52 -4.39 -23.10
CA GLY A 141 3.37 -3.34 -24.11
C GLY A 141 4.31 -3.49 -25.31
N PHE A 142 4.49 -4.71 -25.82
CA PHE A 142 5.24 -4.95 -27.06
C PHE A 142 4.28 -4.99 -28.25
N GLY A 143 4.36 -4.02 -29.14
CA GLY A 143 3.45 -3.97 -30.29
C GLY A 143 3.39 -2.59 -30.92
N SER A 144 2.65 -2.48 -32.03
CA SER A 144 2.44 -1.23 -32.75
C SER A 144 0.94 -0.89 -32.87
N THR A 145 0.12 -1.30 -31.91
CA THR A 145 -1.35 -1.20 -31.98
C THR A 145 -1.94 -0.37 -30.83
N ILE A 146 -3.22 -0.56 -30.53
CA ILE A 146 -4.14 0.54 -30.16
C ILE A 146 -4.68 0.41 -28.74
N ASN A 147 -5.06 -0.78 -28.28
CA ASN A 147 -5.42 -0.97 -26.88
C ASN A 147 -4.15 -1.40 -26.12
N PRO A 148 -3.75 -0.67 -25.06
CA PRO A 148 -2.62 -1.07 -24.22
C PRO A 148 -2.86 -2.43 -23.55
N ALA A 149 -1.78 -3.17 -23.25
CA ALA A 149 -1.89 -4.38 -22.45
C ALA A 149 -2.33 -4.05 -21.02
N THR A 150 -3.16 -4.91 -20.43
CA THR A 150 -3.47 -4.83 -19.00
C THR A 150 -2.94 -6.05 -18.27
N PHE A 151 -2.49 -5.82 -17.04
CA PHE A 151 -2.11 -6.86 -16.11
C PHE A 151 -2.76 -6.59 -14.77
N THR A 152 -3.65 -7.49 -14.34
CA THR A 152 -4.26 -7.43 -13.01
C THR A 152 -3.67 -8.54 -12.14
N ASN A 153 -2.98 -8.16 -11.08
CA ASN A 153 -2.32 -9.05 -10.13
C ASN A 153 -3.23 -9.27 -8.91
N ASN A 154 -3.88 -10.44 -8.90
CA ASN A 154 -5.01 -10.90 -8.08
C ASN A 154 -4.68 -12.25 -7.40
N GLY A 155 -3.46 -12.26 -6.84
CA GLY A 155 -1.62 -13.52 -5.08
C GLY A 155 -0.08 -13.21 -4.85
N SER A 156 0.77 -13.80 -5.67
CA SER A 156 2.18 -13.45 -5.83
C SER A 156 2.55 -12.99 -7.24
N ILE A 157 3.66 -12.27 -7.29
CA ILE A 157 4.63 -12.36 -8.37
C ILE A 157 6.03 -12.34 -7.75
N VAL A 158 6.85 -13.37 -7.99
CA VAL A 158 8.23 -13.39 -7.48
C VAL A 158 9.21 -12.92 -8.51
N PHE A 159 9.95 -11.91 -8.09
CA PHE A 159 11.29 -11.66 -8.54
C PHE A 159 12.30 -12.03 -7.45
N ASN A 160 13.11 -13.03 -7.82
CA ASN A 160 15.70 -14.25 -7.41
C ASN A 160 17.00 -13.98 -8.34
N SER A 161 17.19 -14.73 -9.46
CA SER A 161 17.77 -14.26 -10.75
C SER A 161 18.72 -13.06 -10.65
N THR A 162 19.96 -13.35 -10.30
CA THR A 162 20.85 -12.36 -9.66
C THR A 162 21.73 -11.58 -10.60
N ASN A 163 21.65 -11.84 -11.90
CA ASN A 163 21.99 -10.80 -12.86
C ASN A 163 20.84 -9.77 -12.89
N LEU A 164 19.57 -10.20 -13.01
CA LEU A 164 18.47 -9.24 -13.21
C LEU A 164 17.04 -9.77 -13.01
N SER A 165 16.19 -8.92 -12.46
CA SER A 165 14.75 -9.12 -12.34
C SER A 165 13.99 -7.84 -12.59
N ILE A 166 13.09 -7.82 -13.57
CA ILE A 166 12.38 -6.60 -13.98
C ILE A 166 10.89 -6.86 -14.15
N LEU A 167 10.07 -6.09 -13.43
CA LEU A 167 8.70 -5.82 -13.85
C LEU A 167 8.70 -4.50 -14.62
N GLU A 168 8.38 -4.55 -15.90
CA GLU A 168 8.48 -3.41 -16.79
C GLU A 168 7.14 -3.09 -17.46
N ILE A 169 6.75 -1.81 -17.40
CA ILE A 169 5.45 -1.36 -17.90
C ILE A 169 5.66 -0.25 -18.92
N LYS A 170 5.33 -0.55 -20.18
CA LYS A 170 5.55 0.31 -21.36
C LYS A 170 4.26 0.53 -22.14
N SER A 171 4.32 1.42 -23.13
CA SER A 171 3.29 1.57 -24.18
C SER A 171 1.88 1.86 -23.63
N ASN A 172 1.78 2.71 -22.61
CA ASN A 172 0.53 3.00 -21.89
C ASN A 172 -0.15 1.78 -21.25
N SER A 173 0.56 0.66 -21.11
CA SER A 173 0.07 -0.54 -20.43
C SER A 173 -0.26 -0.25 -18.98
N VAL A 174 -1.25 -0.95 -18.44
CA VAL A 174 -1.72 -0.76 -17.08
C VAL A 174 -1.39 -2.00 -16.28
N PHE A 175 -0.66 -1.82 -15.18
CA PHE A 175 -0.47 -2.86 -14.19
C PHE A 175 -1.20 -2.47 -12.91
N THR A 176 -2.06 -3.35 -12.41
CA THR A 176 -2.79 -3.17 -11.16
C THR A 176 -2.47 -4.32 -10.20
N ASN A 177 -1.85 -4.02 -9.06
CA ASN A 177 -1.74 -4.92 -7.92
C ASN A 177 -2.92 -4.67 -6.97
N THR A 178 -3.84 -5.62 -6.83
CA THR A 178 -5.17 -5.36 -6.23
C THR A 178 -5.18 -5.34 -4.70
N THR A 179 -6.38 -5.16 -4.11
CA THR A 179 -6.72 -4.72 -2.74
C THR A 179 -5.97 -5.40 -1.59
N SER A 180 -5.49 -6.61 -1.79
CA SER A 180 -4.24 -7.09 -1.21
C SER A 180 -3.54 -8.15 -2.08
N GLY A 181 -3.48 -7.92 -3.39
CA GLY A 181 -2.42 -8.33 -4.31
C GLY A 181 -1.04 -8.21 -3.69
N SER A 182 -0.05 -9.05 -4.02
CA SER A 182 1.32 -8.66 -3.77
C SER A 182 2.37 -9.10 -4.77
N ILE A 183 3.49 -8.39 -4.69
CA ILE A 183 4.69 -8.54 -5.50
C ILE A 183 5.87 -8.54 -4.55
N THR A 184 6.85 -9.39 -4.80
CA THR A 184 8.12 -9.27 -4.10
C THR A 184 9.29 -9.33 -5.05
N PHE A 185 10.32 -8.59 -4.66
CA PHE A 185 11.65 -8.63 -5.22
C PHE A 185 12.65 -8.92 -4.11
N ASN A 186 13.57 -9.87 -4.22
CA ASN A 186 14.47 -10.17 -3.08
C ASN A 186 15.97 -10.23 -3.40
N TYR A 187 16.42 -9.54 -4.44
CA TYR A 187 17.82 -9.15 -4.60
C TYR A 187 17.91 -7.66 -4.95
N ALA A 188 19.00 -7.02 -4.54
CA ALA A 188 19.29 -5.61 -4.87
C ALA A 188 19.58 -5.37 -6.37
N THR A 189 19.44 -6.41 -7.20
CA THR A 189 19.47 -6.30 -8.68
C THR A 189 18.08 -6.16 -9.28
N SER A 190 17.03 -6.27 -8.46
CA SER A 190 15.65 -6.23 -8.91
C SER A 190 15.13 -4.82 -9.17
N LEU A 191 14.25 -4.69 -10.16
CA LEU A 191 13.68 -3.43 -10.61
C LEU A 191 12.16 -3.57 -10.83
N LEU A 192 11.39 -2.73 -10.15
CA LEU A 192 10.08 -2.34 -10.65
C LEU A 192 10.27 -1.10 -11.53
N ASN A 193 9.93 -1.18 -12.81
CA ASN A 193 10.21 -0.12 -13.78
C ASN A 193 8.94 0.33 -14.52
N VAL A 194 8.38 1.45 -14.08
CA VAL A 194 7.21 2.09 -14.69
C VAL A 194 7.70 3.14 -15.68
N ILE A 195 7.72 2.81 -16.98
CA ILE A 195 8.38 3.67 -17.98
C ILE A 195 7.40 4.61 -18.67
N SER A 196 6.42 4.03 -19.38
CA SER A 196 5.43 4.78 -20.17
C SER A 196 4.01 4.25 -20.00
N GLY A 197 3.81 3.29 -19.10
CA GLY A 197 2.48 2.90 -18.63
C GLY A 197 2.25 3.30 -17.18
N SER A 198 1.23 2.74 -16.54
CA SER A 198 0.86 3.08 -15.16
C SER A 198 0.90 1.86 -14.26
N PHE A 199 1.32 2.07 -13.02
CA PHE A 199 1.29 1.08 -11.96
C PHE A 199 0.37 1.55 -10.83
N THR A 200 -0.62 0.74 -10.46
CA THR A 200 -1.46 0.97 -9.28
C THR A 200 -1.23 -0.13 -8.25
N ASN A 201 -0.85 0.24 -7.04
CA ASN A 201 -0.70 -0.63 -5.88
C ASN A 201 -1.86 -0.43 -4.91
N GLN A 202 -2.66 -1.47 -4.68
CA GLN A 202 -3.66 -1.55 -3.61
C GLN A 202 -3.30 -2.61 -2.56
N GLY A 203 -2.29 -3.43 -2.82
CA GLY A 203 -1.85 -4.50 -1.92
C GLY A 203 -0.41 -4.33 -1.46
N SER A 204 0.36 -5.40 -1.28
CA SER A 204 1.73 -5.31 -0.76
C SER A 204 2.82 -5.41 -1.85
N ILE A 205 3.80 -4.53 -1.79
CA ILE A 205 5.05 -4.64 -2.54
C ILE A 205 6.15 -4.76 -1.49
N GLU A 206 6.91 -5.85 -1.52
CA GLU A 206 8.10 -5.97 -0.68
C GLU A 206 9.34 -6.19 -1.55
N THR A 207 10.23 -5.20 -1.59
CA THR A 207 11.38 -5.21 -2.50
C THR A 207 12.70 -5.00 -1.77
N LYS A 208 13.69 -5.86 -2.07
CA LYS A 208 15.11 -5.60 -1.76
C LYS A 208 15.84 -4.79 -2.83
N GLY A 209 15.21 -4.66 -4.00
CA GLY A 209 15.67 -3.90 -5.15
C GLY A 209 15.08 -2.50 -5.18
N ARG A 210 15.13 -1.89 -6.37
CA ARG A 210 14.75 -0.49 -6.58
C ARG A 210 13.43 -0.37 -7.32
N ILE A 211 12.62 0.61 -6.93
CA ILE A 211 11.48 1.08 -7.72
C ILE A 211 11.94 2.25 -8.59
N ILE A 212 11.72 2.19 -9.89
CA ILE A 212 11.96 3.24 -10.87
C ILE A 212 10.62 3.63 -11.46
N ASN A 213 10.14 4.83 -11.13
CA ASN A 213 8.92 5.39 -11.68
C ASN A 213 9.26 6.56 -12.60
N SER A 214 9.11 6.38 -13.91
CA SER A 214 9.26 7.44 -14.92
C SER A 214 7.92 7.94 -15.47
N ASN A 215 6.80 7.36 -15.03
CA ASN A 215 5.46 7.78 -15.45
C ASN A 215 4.50 7.85 -14.26
N THR A 216 3.53 6.95 -14.09
CA THR A 216 2.55 7.06 -13.01
C THR A 216 2.59 5.83 -12.11
N LEU A 217 2.90 6.02 -10.82
CA LEU A 217 2.77 5.03 -9.76
C LEU A 217 1.78 5.55 -8.72
N VAL A 218 0.70 4.82 -8.49
CA VAL A 218 -0.30 5.14 -7.45
C VAL A 218 -0.25 4.06 -6.38
N ASN A 219 0.00 4.42 -5.13
CA ASN A 219 -0.18 3.57 -3.95
C ASN A 219 -1.46 4.01 -3.24
N THR A 220 -2.53 3.21 -3.29
CA THR A 220 -3.84 3.57 -2.72
C THR A 220 -3.86 3.43 -1.20
N ASN A 221 -4.96 3.81 -0.55
CA ASN A 221 -5.16 3.73 0.91
C ASN A 221 -4.89 2.35 1.52
N THR A 222 -5.16 1.26 0.80
CA THR A 222 -4.90 -0.13 1.26
C THR A 222 -3.49 -0.61 0.89
N GLY A 223 -2.79 0.12 0.03
CA GLY A 223 -1.50 -0.25 -0.51
C GLY A 223 -0.35 -0.10 0.49
N ASN A 224 0.51 -1.10 0.56
CA ASN A 224 1.72 -1.12 1.38
C ASN A 224 2.95 -1.35 0.50
N ILE A 225 3.92 -0.44 0.58
CA ILE A 225 5.22 -0.57 -0.09
C ILE A 225 6.29 -0.65 0.98
N LEU A 226 6.89 -1.83 1.14
CA LEU A 226 8.05 -2.08 1.97
C LEU A 226 9.30 -2.22 1.09
N VAL A 227 10.25 -1.30 1.23
CA VAL A 227 11.54 -1.40 0.57
C VAL A 227 12.62 -1.68 1.60
N HIS A 228 13.23 -2.86 1.51
CA HIS A 228 14.47 -3.17 2.21
C HIS A 228 15.65 -2.75 1.35
N ASN A 229 16.10 -1.51 1.49
CA ASN A 229 17.05 -0.94 0.56
C ASN A 229 18.46 -1.52 0.77
N TYR A 230 18.85 -2.41 -0.13
CA TYR A 230 20.22 -2.91 -0.25
C TYR A 230 20.97 -2.27 -1.43
N THR A 231 20.37 -1.28 -2.11
CA THR A 231 20.91 -0.59 -3.30
C THR A 231 21.30 0.85 -3.00
N GLU A 232 21.88 1.54 -3.98
CA GLU A 232 22.13 2.99 -3.87
C GLU A 232 20.85 3.82 -3.66
N THR A 233 19.70 3.40 -4.19
CA THR A 233 18.45 4.17 -4.09
C THR A 233 17.23 3.26 -4.07
N ALA A 234 16.39 3.35 -3.04
CA ALA A 234 15.19 2.52 -2.93
C ALA A 234 14.10 2.90 -3.94
N ILE A 235 13.76 4.19 -4.04
CA ILE A 235 12.76 4.70 -4.98
C ILE A 235 13.38 5.81 -5.82
N SER A 236 13.44 5.64 -7.13
CA SER A 236 13.79 6.69 -8.10
C SER A 236 12.52 7.14 -8.81
N ASN A 237 12.05 8.34 -8.51
CA ASN A 237 10.84 8.92 -9.07
C ASN A 237 11.18 10.05 -10.05
N GLY A 238 10.99 9.83 -11.34
CA GLY A 238 10.98 10.85 -12.40
C GLY A 238 9.59 11.19 -12.93
N GLY A 239 8.56 10.45 -12.50
CA GLY A 239 7.16 10.65 -12.87
C GLY A 239 6.29 11.15 -11.70
N THR A 240 5.01 10.77 -11.69
CA THR A 240 4.06 11.02 -10.60
C THR A 240 3.96 9.79 -9.69
N LEU A 241 4.28 9.97 -8.42
CA LEU A 241 4.07 9.00 -7.35
C LEU A 241 2.99 9.53 -6.40
N GLN A 242 1.78 8.97 -6.45
CA GLN A 242 0.72 9.31 -5.51
C GLN A 242 0.68 8.26 -4.40
N ASN A 243 0.83 8.66 -3.14
CA ASN A 243 0.80 7.78 -1.97
C ASN A 243 -0.35 8.13 -1.05
N ASN A 244 -1.39 7.30 -1.02
CA ASN A 244 -2.50 7.35 -0.08
C ASN A 244 -2.43 6.22 0.97
N GLY A 245 -1.55 5.24 0.79
CA GLY A 245 -1.35 4.09 1.69
C GLY A 245 -0.13 4.23 2.59
N THR A 246 0.66 3.16 2.73
CA THR A 246 1.91 3.16 3.51
C THR A 246 3.12 2.95 2.62
N ILE A 247 4.13 3.80 2.79
CA ILE A 247 5.49 3.56 2.28
C ILE A 247 6.43 3.45 3.47
N LEU A 248 7.03 2.28 3.63
CA LEU A 248 8.09 2.01 4.59
C LEU A 248 9.38 1.69 3.84
N VAL A 249 10.44 2.44 4.10
CA VAL A 249 11.78 2.11 3.60
C VAL A 249 12.70 1.93 4.78
N ASN A 250 13.37 0.78 4.87
CA ASN A 250 14.48 0.58 5.79
C ASN A 250 15.78 0.42 4.98
N ASN A 251 16.91 0.89 5.53
CA ASN A 251 18.23 0.79 4.90
C ASN A 251 19.12 -0.20 5.68
N PRO A 252 18.97 -1.53 5.48
CA PRO A 252 19.68 -2.59 6.21
C PRO A 252 21.15 -2.80 5.78
N MET A 253 21.73 -1.94 4.93
CA MET A 253 23.17 -1.91 4.66
C MET A 253 23.72 -0.47 4.58
N PRO A 254 24.91 -0.19 5.14
CA PRO A 254 25.57 1.12 5.07
C PRO A 254 25.86 1.67 3.66
N ALA A 255 25.77 0.83 2.62
CA ALA A 255 25.97 1.23 1.22
C ALA A 255 24.74 1.89 0.58
N ALA A 256 23.58 1.85 1.24
CA ALA A 256 22.37 2.49 0.76
C ALA A 256 22.46 4.01 0.88
N LEU A 257 22.46 4.70 -0.27
CA LEU A 257 22.70 6.13 -0.31
C LEU A 257 21.41 6.90 -0.03
N TYR A 258 20.33 6.68 -0.79
CA TYR A 258 19.05 7.41 -0.62
C TYR A 258 17.86 6.46 -0.47
N CYS A 259 16.90 6.76 0.42
CA CYS A 259 15.61 6.05 0.38
C CYS A 259 14.80 6.48 -0.85
N ILE A 260 14.69 7.79 -1.09
CA ILE A 260 13.96 8.35 -2.24
C ILE A 260 14.88 9.32 -3.01
N ASN A 261 15.00 9.14 -4.32
CA ASN A 261 15.57 10.08 -5.26
C ASN A 261 14.46 10.61 -6.18
N ASN A 262 14.07 11.87 -6.00
CA ASN A 262 12.94 12.48 -6.69
C ASN A 262 13.36 13.55 -7.71
N SER A 263 12.83 13.43 -8.91
CA SER A 263 12.88 14.38 -10.02
C SER A 263 11.52 14.62 -10.68
N GLY A 264 10.49 13.92 -10.22
CA GLY A 264 9.10 14.11 -10.61
C GLY A 264 8.26 14.65 -9.45
N THR A 265 7.01 14.21 -9.35
CA THR A 265 6.05 14.64 -8.33
C THR A 265 5.75 13.51 -7.36
N ILE A 266 5.77 13.79 -6.05
CA ILE A 266 5.27 12.93 -4.98
C ILE A 266 4.16 13.67 -4.24
N SER A 267 2.99 13.07 -4.05
CA SER A 267 1.87 13.65 -3.28
C SER A 267 0.98 12.58 -2.65
N GLY A 268 -0.02 12.98 -1.85
CA GLY A 268 -1.04 12.08 -1.30
C GLY A 268 -1.05 12.00 0.23
N THR A 269 -2.16 11.45 0.75
CA THR A 269 -2.55 11.46 2.17
C THR A 269 -1.96 10.33 3.00
N GLY A 270 -1.21 9.43 2.36
CA GLY A 270 -0.65 8.23 2.95
C GLY A 270 0.55 8.50 3.84
N SER A 271 0.88 7.52 4.69
CA SER A 271 2.04 7.61 5.57
C SER A 271 3.35 7.31 4.85
N VAL A 272 4.41 8.02 5.23
CA VAL A 272 5.77 7.80 4.74
C VAL A 272 6.70 7.66 5.94
N SER A 273 7.27 6.48 6.11
CA SER A 273 8.27 6.18 7.15
C SER A 273 9.57 5.74 6.48
N LEU A 274 10.64 6.50 6.66
CA LEU A 274 11.94 6.22 6.05
C LEU A 274 12.98 6.08 7.15
N GLU A 275 13.71 4.97 7.18
CA GLU A 275 14.80 4.70 8.10
C GLU A 275 16.11 4.52 7.32
N GLY A 276 17.10 5.41 7.54
CA GLY A 276 18.39 5.30 6.86
C GLY A 276 19.32 6.51 7.02
N PHE A 277 20.51 6.45 6.40
CA PHE A 277 21.55 7.49 6.53
C PHE A 277 21.26 8.75 5.71
N TYR A 278 20.57 8.61 4.57
CA TYR A 278 19.98 9.71 3.83
C TYR A 278 18.61 9.24 3.31
N ASN A 279 17.54 9.94 3.67
CA ASN A 279 16.17 9.51 3.43
C ASN A 279 15.67 10.06 2.08
N ILE A 280 15.88 11.35 1.81
CA ILE A 280 15.31 12.00 0.63
C ILE A 280 16.37 12.81 -0.10
N TYR A 281 16.53 12.56 -1.39
CA TYR A 281 17.24 13.40 -2.34
C TYR A 281 16.23 13.94 -3.37
N ASN A 282 15.87 15.23 -3.26
CA ASN A 282 14.96 15.89 -4.17
C ASN A 282 15.76 16.80 -5.11
N THR A 283 15.76 16.48 -6.41
CA THR A 283 16.45 17.26 -7.45
C THR A 283 15.72 18.58 -7.73
N ASN A 284 16.34 19.45 -8.52
CA ASN A 284 15.79 20.76 -8.90
C ASN A 284 14.47 20.75 -9.69
N THR A 285 14.07 19.60 -10.22
CA THR A 285 12.80 19.40 -10.93
C THR A 285 11.77 18.68 -10.09
N GLY A 286 12.19 18.12 -8.95
CA GLY A 286 11.34 17.33 -8.08
C GLY A 286 10.41 18.18 -7.22
N ASN A 287 9.17 17.74 -7.11
CA ASN A 287 8.12 18.30 -6.26
C ASN A 287 7.64 17.23 -5.29
N ILE A 288 7.60 17.51 -4.00
CA ILE A 288 7.09 16.62 -2.97
C ILE A 288 6.07 17.39 -2.15
N THR A 289 4.86 16.86 -1.99
CA THR A 289 3.86 17.36 -1.06
C THR A 289 3.51 16.25 -0.08
N PHE A 290 3.79 16.47 1.20
CA PHE A 290 3.43 15.54 2.27
C PHE A 290 2.08 15.93 2.87
N GLU A 291 1.00 15.29 2.42
CA GLU A 291 -0.37 15.49 2.93
C GLU A 291 -0.71 14.50 4.06
N GLY A 292 -0.01 13.35 4.11
CA GLY A 292 -0.05 12.37 5.20
C GLY A 292 1.11 12.48 6.21
N PRO A 293 1.10 11.67 7.30
CA PRO A 293 2.13 11.69 8.33
C PRO A 293 3.50 11.23 7.79
N VAL A 294 4.56 11.94 8.22
CA VAL A 294 5.95 11.66 7.81
C VAL A 294 6.81 11.38 9.03
N GLN A 295 7.54 10.27 8.98
CA GLN A 295 8.57 9.93 9.96
C GLN A 295 9.88 9.64 9.23
N LEU A 296 10.91 10.42 9.51
CA LEU A 296 12.25 10.21 8.97
C LEU A 296 13.19 9.87 10.12
N GLU A 297 13.61 8.61 10.19
CA GLU A 297 14.58 8.11 11.16
C GLU A 297 15.94 7.94 10.48
N GLY A 298 17.01 8.29 11.19
CA GLY A 298 18.36 8.21 10.64
C GLY A 298 19.45 8.68 11.60
N ASP A 299 20.71 8.51 11.20
CA ASP A 299 21.84 9.03 11.96
C ASP A 299 21.85 10.58 11.90
N LEU A 300 22.00 11.20 13.07
CA LEU A 300 22.05 12.65 13.25
C LEU A 300 23.18 13.32 12.43
N HIS A 301 24.20 12.59 11.98
CA HIS A 301 25.36 13.13 11.27
C HIS A 301 25.32 12.97 9.74
N PHE A 302 24.44 12.11 9.21
CA PHE A 302 24.29 11.90 7.76
C PHE A 302 23.04 12.64 7.24
N GLY A 303 23.04 12.96 5.94
CA GLY A 303 22.09 13.90 5.33
C GLY A 303 20.71 13.31 5.10
N GLY A 304 19.85 13.33 6.11
CA GLY A 304 18.44 12.92 6.02
C GLY A 304 17.64 13.46 4.83
N ILE A 305 17.61 14.78 4.62
CA ILE A 305 16.97 15.39 3.44
C ILE A 305 18.02 16.21 2.69
N PHE A 306 18.12 16.04 1.38
CA PHE A 306 18.85 16.91 0.48
C PHE A 306 17.88 17.47 -0.56
N ASN A 307 17.60 18.77 -0.52
CA ASN A 307 16.57 19.38 -1.38
C ASN A 307 17.14 20.42 -2.34
N GLN A 308 16.88 20.27 -3.63
CA GLN A 308 17.13 21.26 -4.68
C GLN A 308 15.83 21.69 -5.40
N GLY A 309 14.72 20.97 -5.18
CA GLY A 309 13.41 21.24 -5.77
C GLY A 309 12.42 21.78 -4.74
N ASN A 310 11.15 21.42 -4.86
CA ASN A 310 10.10 21.86 -3.93
C ASN A 310 9.68 20.74 -2.98
N ILE A 311 9.63 21.01 -1.68
CA ILE A 311 9.02 20.14 -0.66
C ILE A 311 7.98 20.96 0.10
N THR A 312 6.73 20.50 0.18
CA THR A 312 5.65 21.12 0.93
C THR A 312 5.16 20.17 2.01
N PHE A 313 5.07 20.63 3.26
CA PHE A 313 4.43 19.92 4.36
C PHE A 313 3.00 20.47 4.54
N ASP A 314 2.00 19.67 4.18
CA ASP A 314 0.58 20.01 4.24
C ASP A 314 -0.25 18.98 5.06
N ASN A 315 0.42 18.25 5.95
CA ASN A 315 -0.24 17.23 6.77
C ASN A 315 -0.72 17.77 8.12
N ASN A 316 -1.93 17.35 8.52
CA ASN A 316 -2.52 17.71 9.82
C ASN A 316 -1.86 16.96 11.00
N SER A 317 -1.13 15.88 10.69
CA SER A 317 -0.36 15.11 11.67
C SER A 317 0.98 15.78 11.96
N ILE A 318 1.66 15.32 13.01
CA ILE A 318 3.03 15.77 13.29
C ILE A 318 3.98 15.04 12.35
N SER A 319 4.74 15.81 11.55
CA SER A 319 5.89 15.28 10.82
C SER A 319 7.13 15.31 11.71
N THR A 320 7.78 14.16 11.90
CA THR A 320 8.99 14.03 12.74
C THR A 320 10.20 13.69 11.89
N ILE A 321 11.26 14.48 12.01
CA ILE A 321 12.50 14.35 11.24
C ILE A 321 13.68 14.21 12.21
N ASN A 322 14.20 13.01 12.34
CA ASN A 322 15.30 12.67 13.25
C ASN A 322 16.67 12.60 12.54
N CYS A 323 16.77 13.18 11.35
CA CYS A 323 17.98 13.17 10.51
C CYS A 323 18.28 14.57 9.92
N THR A 324 19.52 14.81 9.50
CA THR A 324 19.95 16.15 9.06
C THR A 324 19.19 16.62 7.81
N VAL A 325 18.68 17.85 7.80
CA VAL A 325 18.05 18.45 6.62
C VAL A 325 19.01 19.41 5.93
N ASN A 326 19.14 19.32 4.61
CA ASN A 326 20.02 20.13 3.79
C ASN A 326 19.29 20.68 2.56
N ASN A 327 18.69 21.85 2.70
CA ASN A 327 18.08 22.57 1.59
C ASN A 327 19.14 23.38 0.83
N GLN A 328 19.32 23.11 -0.46
CA GLN A 328 20.35 23.74 -1.32
C GLN A 328 19.92 25.09 -1.87
N ALA A 329 20.86 25.83 -2.46
CA ALA A 329 20.69 27.16 -3.07
C ALA A 329 19.37 27.44 -3.80
N ILE A 330 18.88 26.43 -4.55
CA ILE A 330 17.72 26.52 -5.44
C ILE A 330 16.48 25.79 -4.89
N GLY A 331 16.61 25.07 -3.78
CA GLY A 331 15.52 24.32 -3.18
C GLY A 331 14.55 25.20 -2.40
N VAL A 332 13.29 24.83 -2.42
CA VAL A 332 12.19 25.45 -1.67
C VAL A 332 11.61 24.42 -0.71
N ILE A 333 11.49 24.77 0.56
CA ILE A 333 10.70 24.02 1.54
C ILE A 333 9.56 24.93 2.00
N THR A 334 8.33 24.43 1.99
CA THR A 334 7.13 25.13 2.46
C THR A 334 6.49 24.33 3.58
N ILE A 335 6.12 24.98 4.67
CA ILE A 335 5.26 24.41 5.72
C ILE A 335 3.98 25.21 5.69
N GLU A 336 2.87 24.56 5.38
CA GLU A 336 1.58 25.23 5.25
C GLU A 336 1.02 25.71 6.59
N ALA A 337 0.04 26.61 6.52
CA ALA A 337 -0.58 27.18 7.71
C ALA A 337 -1.19 26.08 8.59
N CYS A 338 -1.05 26.23 9.92
CA CYS A 338 -1.54 25.29 10.92
C CYS A 338 -0.94 23.87 10.84
N LYS A 339 0.12 23.63 10.05
CA LYS A 339 0.83 22.35 10.00
C LYS A 339 2.00 22.33 10.98
N ARG A 340 2.42 21.15 11.44
CA ARG A 340 3.50 21.01 12.42
C ARG A 340 4.59 20.06 11.96
N VAL A 341 5.83 20.56 11.98
CA VAL A 341 7.05 19.80 11.65
C VAL A 341 8.03 19.91 12.81
N ILE A 342 8.54 18.78 13.28
CA ILE A 342 9.56 18.66 14.33
C ILE A 342 10.83 18.08 13.72
N VAL A 343 11.95 18.76 13.89
CA VAL A 343 13.28 18.30 13.48
C VAL A 343 14.14 18.09 14.72
N ASN A 344 14.51 16.85 14.99
CA ASN A 344 15.36 16.47 16.14
C ASN A 344 16.83 16.36 15.76
N ALA A 345 17.24 16.97 14.65
CA ALA A 345 18.57 16.88 14.08
C ALA A 345 19.05 18.24 13.53
N ASN A 346 20.21 18.25 12.88
CA ASN A 346 20.83 19.46 12.34
C ASN A 346 20.10 19.98 11.10
N TRP A 347 20.09 21.28 10.87
CA TRP A 347 19.40 21.91 9.74
C TRP A 347 20.32 22.85 8.96
N GLN A 348 20.59 22.53 7.70
CA GLN A 348 21.34 23.34 6.76
C GLN A 348 20.39 23.89 5.70
N ASN A 349 20.24 25.21 5.61
CA ASN A 349 19.40 25.84 4.58
C ASN A 349 20.17 26.89 3.80
N SER A 350 20.61 26.48 2.62
CA SER A 350 21.05 27.37 1.56
C SER A 350 19.91 27.68 0.57
N GLY A 351 18.69 27.18 0.72
CA GLY A 351 17.58 27.49 -0.20
C GLY A 351 16.58 28.50 0.36
N LEU A 352 15.37 28.49 -0.20
CA LEU A 352 14.20 29.16 0.35
C LEU A 352 13.47 28.21 1.31
N LEU A 353 13.19 28.67 2.52
CA LEU A 353 12.24 28.03 3.42
C LEU A 353 11.11 29.02 3.72
N VAL A 354 9.87 28.62 3.46
CA VAL A 354 8.63 29.37 3.71
C VAL A 354 7.87 28.65 4.81
N ASN A 355 7.75 29.26 5.98
CA ASN A 355 7.01 28.67 7.09
C ASN A 355 5.75 29.48 7.43
N HIS A 356 4.58 28.93 7.11
CA HIS A 356 3.26 29.43 7.54
C HIS A 356 2.71 28.68 8.78
N GLY A 357 3.34 27.58 9.20
CA GLY A 357 2.92 26.72 10.31
C GLY A 357 3.87 26.73 11.51
N THR A 358 3.91 25.60 12.23
CA THR A 358 4.80 25.35 13.36
C THR A 358 6.02 24.57 12.91
N PHE A 359 7.21 25.13 13.16
CA PHE A 359 8.49 24.50 12.85
C PHE A 359 9.35 24.45 14.11
N GLU A 360 9.56 23.25 14.64
CA GLU A 360 10.29 22.99 15.89
C GLU A 360 11.63 22.33 15.56
N ILE A 361 12.73 22.81 16.15
CA ILE A 361 14.04 22.20 16.02
C ILE A 361 14.61 21.94 17.42
N ASN A 362 14.81 20.67 17.76
CA ASN A 362 15.26 20.25 19.09
C ASN A 362 16.79 20.09 19.20
N TYR A 363 17.51 20.25 18.08
CA TYR A 363 18.98 20.15 17.99
C TYR A 363 19.66 21.50 17.68
N ALA A 364 20.97 21.58 17.94
CA ALA A 364 21.67 22.87 18.04
C ALA A 364 22.10 23.50 16.69
N ASP A 365 22.60 22.70 15.74
CA ASP A 365 23.35 23.25 14.61
C ASP A 365 22.42 23.60 13.43
N ILE A 366 21.92 24.85 13.46
CA ILE A 366 21.30 25.49 12.30
C ILE A 366 22.35 26.30 11.54
N THR A 367 22.59 25.91 10.29
CA THR A 367 23.43 26.68 9.35
C THR A 367 22.61 27.12 8.14
N THR A 368 22.05 28.32 8.20
CA THR A 368 21.38 28.92 7.05
C THR A 368 22.30 29.92 6.32
N HIS A 369 22.30 29.86 4.99
CA HIS A 369 23.16 30.67 4.10
C HIS A 369 22.35 31.60 3.17
N ASN A 370 21.05 31.36 2.96
CA ASN A 370 20.15 32.13 2.08
C ASN A 370 18.80 32.46 2.75
N LEU A 371 17.80 32.88 1.96
CA LEU A 371 16.54 33.49 2.39
C LEU A 371 15.65 32.51 3.19
N PHE A 372 15.43 32.81 4.47
CA PHE A 372 14.41 32.18 5.31
C PHE A 372 13.25 33.18 5.44
N THR A 373 12.06 32.79 4.99
CA THR A 373 10.85 33.61 5.11
C THR A 373 9.94 32.93 6.13
N ASN A 374 9.85 33.51 7.32
CA ASN A 374 9.06 32.96 8.42
C ASN A 374 7.89 33.88 8.79
N TYR A 375 6.75 33.25 9.09
CA TYR A 375 5.57 33.85 9.71
C TYR A 375 5.35 33.23 11.11
N GLY A 376 5.33 31.90 11.20
CA GLY A 376 5.24 31.16 12.45
C GLY A 376 6.52 31.20 13.29
N MET A 377 6.61 32.13 14.25
CA MET A 377 7.65 32.16 15.28
C MET A 377 7.03 32.09 16.69
N TYR A 378 6.42 30.94 16.99
CA TYR A 378 5.69 30.65 18.23
C TYR A 378 6.49 31.01 19.50
N VAL A 379 5.93 31.92 20.31
CA VAL A 379 6.40 32.21 21.68
C VAL A 379 5.43 31.54 22.64
N SER A 380 5.78 30.36 23.14
CA SER A 380 5.00 29.66 24.17
C SER A 380 5.07 30.38 25.53
N ASN A 381 3.94 30.46 26.22
CA ASN A 381 3.81 30.66 27.68
C ASN A 381 4.69 31.73 28.35
N LEU A 382 4.11 32.93 28.54
CA LEU A 382 4.54 33.90 29.55
C LEU A 382 4.34 33.36 30.99
N PRO A 383 4.91 34.02 32.04
CA PRO A 383 4.56 33.73 33.44
C PRO A 383 3.04 33.81 33.71
N ALA A 384 2.51 33.17 34.76
CA ALA A 384 3.19 32.56 35.91
C ALA A 384 3.51 31.06 35.76
N PRO A 385 4.77 30.62 36.00
CA PRO A 385 5.18 29.22 35.86
C PRO A 385 5.31 28.48 37.21
N ASN A 386 5.15 27.15 37.24
CA ASN A 386 5.81 26.33 38.26
C ASN A 386 6.23 24.95 37.74
N VAL A 387 7.45 24.87 37.21
CA VAL A 387 8.19 23.60 37.09
C VAL A 387 9.67 23.88 37.35
N SER A 388 10.11 23.41 38.52
CA SER A 388 11.47 23.04 38.98
C SER A 388 12.71 23.89 38.58
N PRO A 389 13.63 24.23 39.51
CA PRO A 389 14.81 25.07 39.26
C PRO A 389 15.90 24.54 38.31
N THR A 390 15.73 23.41 37.61
CA THR A 390 16.84 22.79 36.84
C THR A 390 16.60 22.60 35.34
N GLY A 391 15.51 23.12 34.77
CA GLY A 391 15.34 23.02 33.32
C GLY A 391 14.31 24.00 32.81
N ASN A 392 14.75 25.10 32.20
CA ASN A 392 13.92 25.77 31.21
C ASN A 392 14.77 26.61 30.25
N ILE A 393 14.73 26.19 28.99
CA ILE A 393 15.37 26.80 27.82
C ILE A 393 14.31 27.69 27.18
N GLY A 394 14.47 29.02 27.32
CA GLY A 394 13.59 30.00 26.69
C GLY A 394 14.06 30.33 25.28
N ILE A 395 13.10 30.54 24.37
CA ILE A 395 13.16 31.31 23.12
C ILE A 395 14.49 31.23 22.36
N HIS A 396 14.55 30.36 21.36
CA HIS A 396 15.63 30.32 20.38
C HIS A 396 15.40 31.37 19.28
N LEU A 397 15.88 32.59 19.49
CA LEU A 397 16.01 33.56 18.39
C LEU A 397 17.21 33.15 17.51
N PHE A 398 16.92 32.64 16.31
CA PHE A 398 17.94 32.33 15.31
C PHE A 398 18.36 33.61 14.57
N LYS A 399 19.68 33.86 14.59
CA LYS A 399 20.50 34.66 13.67
C LYS A 399 19.76 35.65 12.75
N VAL A 400 20.02 36.94 12.97
CA VAL A 400 19.72 38.01 12.01
C VAL A 400 20.46 37.74 10.69
N PHE A 401 19.75 37.56 9.58
CA PHE A 401 20.37 37.55 8.24
C PHE A 401 20.13 38.86 7.51
N GLY A 402 21.23 39.58 7.32
CA GLY A 402 21.32 40.82 6.56
C GLY A 402 22.65 41.47 6.90
N GLN A 403 23.53 41.61 5.92
CA GLN A 403 24.90 42.13 6.06
C GLN A 403 24.96 43.58 6.61
N GLN A 404 24.80 43.78 7.92
CA GLN A 404 24.93 45.12 8.53
C GLN A 404 26.10 45.27 9.51
N CYS A 405 26.89 44.21 9.74
CA CYS A 405 28.16 44.30 10.45
C CYS A 405 29.23 43.53 9.66
N ALA A 406 29.88 44.19 8.69
CA ALA A 406 30.99 43.58 7.97
C ALA A 406 32.19 43.35 8.92
N GLY A 407 32.67 42.10 9.03
CA GLY A 407 33.94 41.78 9.68
C GLY A 407 33.90 41.43 11.17
N THR A 408 32.76 41.04 11.75
CA THR A 408 32.71 40.57 13.14
C THR A 408 31.91 39.26 13.25
N GLU A 409 32.50 38.21 13.83
CA GLU A 409 31.76 37.01 14.24
C GLU A 409 30.76 37.40 15.34
N ILE A 410 29.50 37.02 15.14
CA ILE A 410 28.45 37.10 16.16
C ILE A 410 28.21 35.66 16.62
N PRO A 411 28.42 35.31 17.91
CA PRO A 411 28.10 33.98 18.42
C PRO A 411 26.61 33.69 18.22
N VAL A 412 26.27 32.45 17.82
CA VAL A 412 24.98 32.15 17.16
C VAL A 412 23.75 32.42 18.02
N ILE A 413 23.83 32.20 19.35
CA ILE A 413 22.70 32.28 20.28
C ILE A 413 22.96 33.34 21.36
N PHE A 414 22.00 34.22 21.58
CA PHE A 414 21.95 35.13 22.72
C PHE A 414 21.48 34.39 23.98
N THR A 415 22.37 33.68 24.67
CA THR A 415 22.08 33.24 26.05
C THR A 415 22.75 34.21 27.01
N GLY A 416 21.99 34.99 27.76
CA GLY A 416 22.61 35.83 28.78
C GLY A 416 21.63 36.41 29.78
N THR A 417 21.68 35.91 31.01
CA THR A 417 21.76 36.83 32.15
C THR A 417 23.01 37.69 31.95
N GLY A 418 22.85 38.92 31.44
CA GLY A 418 23.93 39.93 31.43
C GLY A 418 24.49 40.38 30.07
N THR A 419 23.79 40.23 28.95
CA THR A 419 24.17 40.98 27.73
C THR A 419 23.45 42.34 27.71
N SER A 420 24.21 43.42 27.75
CA SER A 420 23.68 44.79 27.67
C SER A 420 23.09 45.04 26.27
N LEU A 421 21.79 44.78 26.11
CA LEU A 421 20.99 45.32 25.01
C LEU A 421 20.90 46.84 25.25
N THR A 422 21.64 47.63 24.45
CA THR A 422 21.51 49.08 24.52
C THR A 422 20.22 49.49 23.83
N ASN A 423 19.24 49.93 24.63
CA ASN A 423 17.99 50.50 24.16
C ASN A 423 18.27 51.65 23.16
N THR A 424 17.63 51.62 21.99
CA THR A 424 17.24 52.86 21.31
C THR A 424 16.16 53.56 22.16
N PRO A 425 15.84 54.84 21.91
CA PRO A 425 14.91 55.60 22.76
C PRO A 425 13.50 54.99 22.94
N SER A 426 13.14 53.95 22.17
CA SER A 426 11.77 53.44 22.02
C SER A 426 11.48 52.08 22.70
N GLY A 427 12.46 51.39 23.29
CA GLY A 427 12.25 50.05 23.91
C GLY A 427 12.41 48.86 22.95
N ILE A 428 12.24 47.64 23.48
CA ILE A 428 12.51 46.36 22.76
C ILE A 428 11.40 45.98 21.79
N PHE A 429 10.14 46.29 22.10
CA PHE A 429 8.97 46.00 21.28
C PHE A 429 8.42 47.32 20.72
N THR A 430 8.16 47.39 19.42
CA THR A 430 7.80 48.63 18.70
C THR A 430 6.86 48.38 17.52
N ASP A 431 6.36 49.47 16.92
CA ASP A 431 5.67 49.45 15.62
C ASP A 431 6.62 49.23 14.43
N ILE A 432 6.07 49.07 13.22
CA ILE A 432 6.85 48.85 11.98
C ILE A 432 7.86 49.98 11.70
N GLY A 433 7.68 51.16 12.31
CA GLY A 433 8.55 52.33 12.16
C GLY A 433 9.61 52.49 13.25
N LEU A 434 9.69 51.59 14.24
CA LEU A 434 10.52 51.71 15.45
C LEU A 434 10.28 52.98 16.27
N SER A 435 9.14 53.63 16.07
CA SER A 435 8.90 55.00 16.51
C SER A 435 8.11 55.07 17.82
N THR A 436 7.32 54.04 18.09
CA THR A 436 6.42 53.97 19.24
C THR A 436 6.70 52.70 20.03
N SER A 437 6.92 52.82 21.34
CA SER A 437 7.06 51.67 22.23
C SER A 437 5.75 50.88 22.31
N ALA A 438 5.82 49.56 22.26
CA ALA A 438 4.66 48.68 22.32
C ALA A 438 4.28 48.21 23.75
N GLY A 439 5.12 48.54 24.73
CA GLY A 439 4.98 48.07 26.10
C GLY A 439 6.33 48.00 26.82
N SER A 440 6.30 47.64 28.10
CA SER A 440 7.50 47.43 28.90
C SER A 440 7.74 45.94 29.16
N PHE A 441 8.99 45.50 29.00
CA PHE A 441 9.40 44.14 29.35
C PHE A 441 10.25 44.15 30.62
N ASP A 442 9.78 43.49 31.67
CA ASP A 442 10.55 43.29 32.90
C ASP A 442 11.36 42.00 32.79
N PHE A 443 12.68 42.14 32.67
CA PHE A 443 13.61 41.02 32.59
C PHE A 443 13.75 40.21 33.88
N GLY A 444 13.47 40.80 35.04
CA GLY A 444 13.55 40.13 36.34
C GLY A 444 12.38 39.18 36.55
N THR A 445 11.17 39.60 36.16
CA THR A 445 9.96 38.78 36.25
C THR A 445 9.61 38.05 34.95
N ARG A 446 10.31 38.38 33.85
CA ARG A 446 10.06 37.89 32.48
C ARG A 446 8.66 38.22 31.97
N THR A 447 8.15 39.40 32.30
CA THR A 447 6.78 39.82 31.98
C THR A 447 6.77 40.94 30.94
N PHE A 448 6.02 40.77 29.85
CA PHE A 448 5.69 41.85 28.92
C PHE A 448 4.38 42.50 29.35
N THR A 449 4.39 43.82 29.56
CA THR A 449 3.18 44.61 29.82
C THR A 449 2.90 45.45 28.58
N PRO A 450 1.93 45.05 27.73
CA PRO A 450 1.55 45.83 26.55
C PRO A 450 0.95 47.17 26.98
N ASN A 451 1.15 48.21 26.18
CA ASN A 451 0.44 49.48 26.36
C ASN A 451 -0.81 49.54 25.46
N ALA A 452 -1.69 50.51 25.74
CA ALA A 452 -2.97 50.63 25.04
C ALA A 452 -2.86 50.79 23.52
N THR A 453 -1.71 51.25 23.01
CA THR A 453 -1.48 51.42 21.56
C THR A 453 -1.26 50.10 20.82
N CYS A 454 -1.08 48.99 21.53
CA CYS A 454 -0.81 47.68 20.93
C CYS A 454 -1.98 46.71 20.96
N HIS A 455 -3.11 47.09 21.57
CA HIS A 455 -4.30 46.26 21.54
C HIS A 455 -4.88 46.19 20.10
N GLY A 456 -5.25 45.00 19.65
CA GLY A 456 -5.71 44.74 18.28
C GLY A 456 -4.59 44.47 17.26
N LEU A 457 -3.32 44.60 17.65
CA LEU A 457 -2.21 44.19 16.78
C LEU A 457 -2.06 42.68 16.79
N SER A 458 -2.01 42.08 15.61
CA SER A 458 -1.61 40.67 15.39
C SER A 458 -0.10 40.53 15.17
N THR A 459 0.64 41.64 15.13
CA THR A 459 2.09 41.64 14.94
C THR A 459 2.76 42.75 15.76
N LEU A 460 3.77 42.42 16.56
CA LEU A 460 4.70 43.38 17.18
C LEU A 460 6.06 43.30 16.49
N TYR A 461 6.89 44.33 16.60
CA TYR A 461 8.26 44.28 16.07
C TYR A 461 9.29 44.32 17.19
N ILE A 462 10.20 43.36 17.25
CA ILE A 462 11.36 43.41 18.16
C ILE A 462 12.53 44.05 17.43
N SER A 463 13.13 45.08 18.05
CA SER A 463 14.36 45.71 17.57
C SER A 463 15.57 45.33 18.42
N PHE A 464 16.56 44.68 17.82
CA PHE A 464 17.85 44.37 18.44
C PHE A 464 18.95 45.27 17.88
N GLN A 465 19.70 45.94 18.75
CA GLN A 465 20.87 46.71 18.33
C GLN A 465 22.10 46.36 19.19
N LYS A 466 23.13 45.80 18.54
CA LYS A 466 24.48 45.73 19.11
C LYS A 466 25.17 47.07 18.90
N SER A 467 25.87 47.56 19.92
CA SER A 467 26.68 48.79 19.81
C SER A 467 27.61 48.75 18.59
N GLY A 468 27.50 49.76 17.72
CA GLY A 468 28.27 49.86 16.47
C GLY A 468 27.61 49.21 15.23
N CYS A 469 26.43 48.60 15.36
CA CYS A 469 25.67 48.03 14.24
C CYS A 469 24.33 48.74 14.03
N SER A 470 23.76 48.61 12.82
CA SER A 470 22.39 49.06 12.54
C SER A 470 21.36 48.17 13.26
N PRO A 471 20.22 48.72 13.71
CA PRO A 471 19.18 47.95 14.40
C PRO A 471 18.56 46.91 13.45
N VAL A 472 18.26 45.75 13.99
CA VAL A 472 17.58 44.67 13.28
C VAL A 472 16.18 44.53 13.83
N VAL A 473 15.20 44.53 12.94
CA VAL A 473 13.78 44.48 13.28
C VAL A 473 13.19 43.14 12.84
N PHE A 474 12.49 42.47 13.75
CA PHE A 474 11.79 41.21 13.48
C PHE A 474 10.30 41.32 13.83
N PRO A 475 9.38 40.86 12.97
CA PRO A 475 7.98 40.74 13.35
C PRO A 475 7.79 39.52 14.28
N LEU A 476 7.04 39.71 15.36
CA LEU A 476 6.41 38.70 16.20
C LEU A 476 4.94 38.64 15.83
N GLN A 477 4.52 37.55 15.19
CA GLN A 477 3.10 37.34 14.92
C GLN A 477 2.46 36.61 16.10
N PHE A 478 1.33 37.12 16.56
CA PHE A 478 0.52 36.49 17.58
C PHE A 478 -0.56 35.66 16.91
N GLU A 479 -0.82 34.47 17.47
CA GLU A 479 -1.93 33.60 17.04
C GLU A 479 -3.28 34.32 17.16
N PHE A 480 -3.39 35.25 18.11
CA PHE A 480 -4.53 36.15 18.28
C PHE A 480 -4.07 37.59 18.54
N PRO A 481 -4.83 38.62 18.14
CA PRO A 481 -4.54 40.02 18.47
C PRO A 481 -4.30 40.25 19.97
N ILE A 482 -3.43 41.19 20.33
CA ILE A 482 -3.22 41.56 21.74
C ILE A 482 -4.51 42.19 22.28
N TYR A 483 -5.09 41.64 23.34
CA TYR A 483 -6.37 42.11 23.90
C TYR A 483 -6.18 42.94 25.17
N ALA A 484 -7.16 43.80 25.46
CA ALA A 484 -7.32 44.41 26.77
C ALA A 484 -7.88 43.37 27.77
N PRO A 485 -7.62 43.51 29.08
CA PRO A 485 -8.27 42.67 30.08
C PRO A 485 -9.80 42.73 29.93
N THR A 486 -10.42 41.55 29.93
CA THR A 486 -11.84 41.38 29.66
C THR A 486 -12.57 41.08 30.96
N THR A 487 -13.71 41.73 31.18
CA THR A 487 -14.58 41.44 32.33
C THR A 487 -15.57 40.37 31.90
N TYR A 488 -15.58 39.26 32.63
CA TYR A 488 -16.57 38.20 32.53
C TYR A 488 -17.56 38.30 33.71
N TYR A 489 -18.68 37.62 33.64
CA TYR A 489 -19.79 37.65 34.58
C TYR A 489 -20.17 36.21 34.94
N GLU A 490 -20.39 35.91 36.21
CA GLU A 490 -20.77 34.56 36.66
C GLU A 490 -22.01 34.07 35.88
N ASP A 491 -21.92 32.88 35.30
CA ASP A 491 -22.92 32.22 34.45
C ASP A 491 -23.25 30.89 35.16
N THR A 492 -24.34 30.92 35.93
CA THR A 492 -24.64 29.87 36.92
C THR A 492 -25.26 28.63 36.28
N ASP A 493 -25.99 28.80 35.18
CA ASP A 493 -26.70 27.75 34.48
C ASP A 493 -26.03 27.30 33.17
N PHE A 494 -24.96 27.99 32.77
CA PHE A 494 -24.06 27.68 31.65
C PHE A 494 -24.67 27.91 30.26
N ASP A 495 -25.54 28.91 30.09
CA ASP A 495 -26.10 29.27 28.78
C ASP A 495 -25.28 30.28 27.97
N GLY A 496 -24.20 30.80 28.57
CA GLY A 496 -23.32 31.75 27.91
C GLY A 496 -23.76 33.20 28.07
N PHE A 497 -24.70 33.52 28.95
CA PHE A 497 -24.95 34.86 29.48
C PHE A 497 -24.79 34.83 31.00
N GLY A 498 -24.29 35.91 31.57
CA GLY A 498 -23.91 35.96 32.97
C GLY A 498 -24.50 37.17 33.69
N ASN A 499 -24.38 37.12 35.01
CA ASN A 499 -24.98 38.08 35.91
C ASN A 499 -24.18 39.39 35.98
N LEU A 500 -24.78 40.52 35.56
CA LEU A 500 -24.17 41.85 35.70
C LEU A 500 -23.70 42.15 37.14
N ALA A 501 -24.31 41.54 38.16
CA ALA A 501 -23.96 41.75 39.56
C ALA A 501 -22.69 41.01 40.03
N SER A 502 -22.16 40.07 39.23
CA SER A 502 -21.00 39.22 39.58
C SER A 502 -19.84 39.30 38.57
N PRO A 503 -19.14 40.45 38.43
CA PRO A 503 -18.05 40.58 37.48
C PRO A 503 -16.72 39.97 37.96
N LEU A 504 -15.99 39.32 37.05
CA LEU A 504 -14.64 38.79 37.21
C LEU A 504 -13.72 39.35 36.11
N LEU A 505 -12.70 40.12 36.50
CA LEU A 505 -11.71 40.67 35.57
C LEU A 505 -10.64 39.62 35.28
N VAL A 506 -10.46 39.25 34.00
CA VAL A 506 -9.47 38.26 33.57
C VAL A 506 -8.53 38.90 32.54
N GLU A 507 -7.21 38.85 32.81
CA GLU A 507 -6.21 39.55 32.01
C GLU A 507 -5.76 38.80 30.75
N CYS A 508 -6.11 37.52 30.60
CA CYS A 508 -5.88 36.73 29.39
C CYS A 508 -6.78 35.47 29.34
N ALA A 509 -7.09 35.01 28.12
CA ALA A 509 -7.85 33.81 27.75
C ALA A 509 -9.38 33.87 27.92
N ALA A 510 -10.01 32.86 27.28
CA ALA A 510 -11.43 32.57 27.24
C ALA A 510 -12.08 32.56 28.63
N ALA A 511 -13.40 32.71 28.66
CA ALA A 511 -14.16 32.81 29.89
C ALA A 511 -13.83 31.64 30.86
N PRO A 512 -13.58 31.91 32.15
CA PRO A 512 -13.51 30.85 33.16
C PRO A 512 -14.77 29.99 33.11
N ILE A 513 -14.64 28.68 33.38
CA ILE A 513 -15.80 27.78 33.44
C ILE A 513 -16.81 28.35 34.46
N GLY A 514 -18.05 28.56 34.01
CA GLY A 514 -19.11 29.20 34.80
C GLY A 514 -19.11 30.72 34.77
N TYR A 515 -18.50 31.33 33.74
CA TYR A 515 -18.54 32.78 33.51
C TYR A 515 -18.77 33.07 32.02
N SER A 516 -19.46 34.17 31.70
CA SER A 516 -19.75 34.67 30.36
C SER A 516 -19.25 36.11 30.14
N LEU A 517 -19.00 36.49 28.89
CA LEU A 517 -18.69 37.86 28.48
C LEU A 517 -19.91 38.79 28.49
N PHE A 518 -21.12 38.21 28.38
CA PHE A 518 -22.35 38.96 28.20
C PHE A 518 -23.06 39.08 29.55
N SER A 519 -23.28 40.30 30.03
CA SER A 519 -23.85 40.57 31.36
C SER A 519 -25.39 40.67 31.40
N THR A 520 -26.04 40.22 30.35
CA THR A 520 -27.43 40.61 30.05
C THR A 520 -28.46 39.53 30.34
N ASP A 521 -28.07 38.48 31.04
CA ASP A 521 -28.97 37.40 31.42
C ASP A 521 -30.15 37.92 32.30
N CYS A 522 -31.37 37.53 31.93
CA CYS A 522 -32.58 37.87 32.65
C CYS A 522 -33.07 36.76 33.62
N ASP A 523 -32.55 35.53 33.55
CA ASP A 523 -32.83 34.43 34.49
C ASP A 523 -31.65 33.44 34.61
N ASP A 524 -30.62 33.85 35.36
CA ASP A 524 -29.35 33.15 35.71
C ASP A 524 -29.51 31.85 36.55
N ASN A 525 -30.65 31.17 36.43
CA ASN A 525 -30.87 29.82 36.95
C ASN A 525 -31.56 28.91 35.93
N ASN A 526 -31.79 29.40 34.72
CA ASN A 526 -32.50 28.71 33.65
C ASN A 526 -31.78 28.89 32.31
N PRO A 527 -31.04 27.86 31.85
CA PRO A 527 -30.19 27.99 30.67
C PRO A 527 -30.95 28.09 29.34
N ASP A 528 -32.28 28.02 29.39
CA ASP A 528 -33.13 28.25 28.23
C ASP A 528 -33.43 29.76 28.02
N VAL A 529 -33.17 30.62 29.02
CA VAL A 529 -33.60 32.03 29.05
C VAL A 529 -32.41 32.98 29.05
N TYR A 530 -32.07 33.51 27.88
CA TYR A 530 -30.95 34.42 27.72
C TYR A 530 -31.14 35.35 26.52
N PRO A 531 -30.45 36.51 26.47
CA PRO A 531 -30.53 37.42 25.34
C PRO A 531 -30.27 36.76 23.98
N GLY A 532 -31.29 36.73 23.12
CA GLY A 532 -31.20 36.05 21.81
C GLY A 532 -31.48 34.55 21.83
N ALA A 533 -31.93 33.97 22.96
CA ALA A 533 -32.41 32.60 23.01
C ALA A 533 -33.49 32.34 21.95
N PRO A 534 -33.60 31.12 21.40
CA PRO A 534 -34.68 30.78 20.50
C PRO A 534 -36.02 30.96 21.21
N GLU A 535 -36.78 31.94 20.73
CA GLU A 535 -38.16 32.16 21.18
C GLU A 535 -38.98 30.91 20.88
N ILE A 536 -39.30 30.15 21.92
CA ILE A 536 -40.25 29.05 21.83
C ILE A 536 -41.65 29.66 21.82
N CYS A 537 -42.49 29.22 20.90
CA CYS A 537 -43.84 29.77 20.71
C CYS A 537 -44.80 29.31 21.83
N ASN A 538 -44.56 29.76 23.08
CA ASN A 538 -45.27 29.32 24.29
C ASN A 538 -45.56 30.44 25.31
N ASP A 539 -45.57 31.71 24.88
CA ASP A 539 -45.86 32.89 25.70
C ASP A 539 -44.83 33.23 26.81
N LYS A 540 -43.57 32.79 26.68
CA LYS A 540 -42.44 33.22 27.51
C LYS A 540 -41.40 33.94 26.65
N ASP A 541 -40.93 35.10 27.14
CA ASP A 541 -39.79 35.84 26.59
C ASP A 541 -38.51 35.10 27.02
N TYR A 542 -38.01 34.24 26.13
CA TYR A 542 -36.77 33.50 26.33
C TYR A 542 -35.57 34.34 25.93
N ASN A 543 -35.74 35.22 24.96
CA ASN A 543 -34.65 35.95 24.35
C ASN A 543 -34.34 37.30 25.02
N CYS A 544 -34.96 37.58 26.17
CA CYS A 544 -34.85 38.78 27.00
C CYS A 544 -35.01 40.10 26.21
N ASP A 545 -35.73 40.10 25.08
CA ASP A 545 -35.89 41.28 24.22
C ASP A 545 -37.13 42.13 24.56
N GLY A 546 -37.95 41.66 25.51
CA GLY A 546 -39.18 42.30 25.94
C GLY A 546 -40.40 41.97 25.06
N MET A 547 -40.26 41.10 24.07
CA MET A 547 -41.32 40.52 23.25
C MET A 547 -41.48 39.01 23.55
N ILE A 548 -42.64 38.45 23.21
CA ILE A 548 -43.12 37.17 23.78
C ILE A 548 -43.36 36.08 22.68
N THR A 549 -43.02 36.41 21.44
CA THR A 549 -43.09 35.53 20.26
C THR A 549 -42.07 35.98 19.20
N GLY A 550 -40.81 36.21 19.58
CA GLY A 550 -39.81 36.87 18.71
C GLY A 550 -39.27 36.04 17.53
N THR A 551 -39.71 34.78 17.37
CA THR A 551 -39.12 33.78 16.46
C THR A 551 -39.17 34.16 14.97
N ASN A 552 -38.08 34.74 14.45
CA ASN A 552 -37.93 35.14 13.05
C ASN A 552 -36.44 35.11 12.65
N PRO A 553 -36.06 34.60 11.44
CA PRO A 553 -36.92 34.08 10.37
C PRO A 553 -37.52 32.70 10.67
N ALA A 554 -38.32 32.17 9.74
CA ALA A 554 -38.91 30.84 9.84
C ALA A 554 -37.97 29.75 9.26
N PRO A 555 -37.98 28.52 9.80
CA PRO A 555 -37.20 27.39 9.29
C PRO A 555 -37.52 27.02 7.84
N THR A 556 -36.49 26.56 7.11
CA THR A 556 -36.65 25.91 5.80
C THR A 556 -36.94 24.42 6.00
N TRP A 557 -37.93 23.89 5.30
CA TRP A 557 -38.31 22.48 5.26
C TRP A 557 -38.13 21.96 3.83
N TYR A 558 -37.63 20.74 3.68
CA TYR A 558 -37.34 20.06 2.42
C TYR A 558 -38.38 19.00 2.16
N GLN A 559 -38.79 18.83 0.90
CA GLN A 559 -39.75 17.80 0.53
C GLN A 559 -39.15 16.44 0.84
N ASP A 560 -39.93 15.59 1.51
CA ASP A 560 -39.59 14.19 1.85
C ASP A 560 -40.62 13.32 1.11
N LEU A 561 -40.22 12.79 -0.05
CA LEU A 561 -41.15 12.15 -0.99
C LEU A 561 -41.34 10.64 -0.71
N ASP A 562 -40.34 9.96 -0.14
CA ASP A 562 -40.39 8.54 0.20
C ASP A 562 -40.66 8.26 1.70
N ASN A 563 -40.69 9.32 2.52
CA ASN A 563 -41.06 9.33 3.92
C ASN A 563 -40.06 8.68 4.89
N ASP A 564 -38.77 8.80 4.63
CA ASP A 564 -37.71 8.33 5.53
C ASP A 564 -37.25 9.35 6.58
N GLY A 565 -37.64 10.62 6.44
CA GLY A 565 -37.29 11.69 7.36
C GLY A 565 -36.17 12.61 6.89
N TYR A 566 -35.58 12.32 5.74
CA TYR A 566 -34.69 13.18 4.96
C TYR A 566 -35.45 13.69 3.75
N GLY A 567 -34.96 14.78 3.17
CA GLY A 567 -35.67 15.43 2.08
C GLY A 567 -34.73 16.06 1.08
N ASN A 568 -35.26 16.33 -0.09
CA ASN A 568 -34.51 16.84 -1.21
C ASN A 568 -34.13 18.31 -1.04
N ALA A 569 -32.82 18.58 -0.97
CA ALA A 569 -32.25 19.93 -0.92
C ALA A 569 -32.83 20.88 -1.99
N LEU A 570 -33.19 20.33 -3.16
CA LEU A 570 -33.61 21.08 -4.34
C LEU A 570 -35.08 21.51 -4.31
N VAL A 571 -35.92 21.01 -3.38
CA VAL A 571 -37.35 21.33 -3.32
C VAL A 571 -37.78 21.66 -1.89
N SER A 572 -37.78 22.96 -1.54
CA SER A 572 -37.94 23.42 -0.16
C SER A 572 -38.86 24.63 0.04
N ILE A 573 -39.34 24.80 1.27
CA ILE A 573 -40.30 25.83 1.71
C ILE A 573 -39.85 26.46 3.04
N VAL A 574 -40.33 27.66 3.37
CA VAL A 574 -40.01 28.34 4.65
C VAL A 574 -41.28 28.49 5.48
N ASN A 575 -41.35 27.92 6.69
CA ASN A 575 -42.54 27.94 7.56
C ASN A 575 -42.20 27.72 9.04
N CYS A 576 -43.04 28.18 9.96
CA CYS A 576 -42.84 28.01 11.41
C CYS A 576 -43.00 26.55 11.88
N SER A 577 -43.71 25.73 11.10
CA SER A 577 -43.93 24.31 11.35
C SER A 577 -43.88 23.54 10.02
N PRO A 578 -43.49 22.25 10.03
CA PRO A 578 -43.43 21.45 8.82
C PRO A 578 -44.83 21.36 8.18
N LEU A 579 -44.90 21.47 6.86
CA LEU A 579 -46.07 21.02 6.10
C LEU A 579 -46.01 19.50 5.93
N VAL A 580 -47.16 18.87 5.76
CA VAL A 580 -47.22 17.41 5.48
C VAL A 580 -46.40 17.11 4.23
N GLY A 581 -45.47 16.16 4.34
CA GLY A 581 -44.52 15.78 3.28
C GLY A 581 -43.26 16.64 3.19
N PHE A 582 -42.94 17.41 4.25
CA PHE A 582 -41.70 18.18 4.35
C PHE A 582 -41.02 17.97 5.71
N VAL A 583 -39.69 17.84 5.71
CA VAL A 583 -38.83 17.57 6.88
C VAL A 583 -37.69 18.59 6.98
N ALA A 584 -36.99 18.63 8.11
CA ALA A 584 -35.94 19.64 8.35
C ALA A 584 -34.59 19.29 7.71
N LEU A 585 -34.36 18.00 7.46
CA LEU A 585 -33.10 17.47 6.94
C LEU A 585 -33.18 17.46 5.42
N GLY A 586 -32.27 18.19 4.77
CA GLY A 586 -32.30 18.43 3.33
C GLY A 586 -31.23 17.67 2.54
N ASN A 587 -30.65 16.61 3.11
CA ASN A 587 -29.44 15.96 2.63
C ASN A 587 -29.67 14.54 2.10
N ASP A 588 -30.88 14.25 1.63
CA ASP A 588 -31.22 12.99 0.99
C ASP A 588 -30.51 12.83 -0.37
N CYS A 589 -29.82 11.69 -0.58
CA CYS A 589 -29.14 11.38 -1.83
C CYS A 589 -30.04 10.66 -2.86
N ASP A 590 -31.14 10.04 -2.45
CA ASP A 590 -32.22 9.58 -3.34
C ASP A 590 -33.60 9.67 -2.67
N ASP A 591 -34.20 10.86 -2.75
CA ASP A 591 -35.56 11.21 -2.29
C ASP A 591 -36.71 10.45 -3.00
N ASN A 592 -36.42 9.32 -3.66
CA ASN A 592 -37.43 8.39 -4.15
C ASN A 592 -37.35 7.01 -3.48
N ASP A 593 -36.34 6.75 -2.65
CA ASP A 593 -36.10 5.47 -1.98
C ASP A 593 -35.77 5.65 -0.50
N GLY A 594 -36.77 5.45 0.36
CA GLY A 594 -36.65 5.67 1.81
C GLY A 594 -35.76 4.68 2.57
N PHE A 595 -34.91 3.93 1.86
CA PHE A 595 -33.81 3.14 2.41
C PHE A 595 -32.44 3.77 2.13
N ILE A 596 -32.38 4.82 1.32
CA ILE A 596 -31.16 5.51 0.90
C ILE A 596 -31.17 6.91 1.48
N TYR A 597 -30.53 7.08 2.64
CA TYR A 597 -30.51 8.35 3.33
C TYR A 597 -29.30 8.48 4.24
N PRO A 598 -28.89 9.70 4.62
CA PRO A 598 -27.79 9.94 5.54
C PRO A 598 -27.84 9.07 6.80
N SER A 599 -26.83 8.22 6.99
CA SER A 599 -26.76 7.25 8.10
C SER A 599 -27.81 6.13 8.06
N ALA A 600 -28.34 5.78 6.87
CA ALA A 600 -29.02 4.52 6.67
C ALA A 600 -28.09 3.34 6.98
N LEU A 601 -28.67 2.15 7.15
CA LEU A 601 -27.86 0.95 7.32
C LEU A 601 -27.43 0.45 5.95
N GLU A 602 -26.12 0.43 5.71
CA GLU A 602 -25.52 -0.15 4.50
C GLU A 602 -26.06 -1.56 4.22
N GLY A 603 -26.49 -1.76 2.97
CA GLY A 603 -26.75 -3.05 2.37
C GLY A 603 -25.44 -3.72 1.94
N CYS A 604 -25.56 -4.85 1.24
CA CYS A 604 -24.46 -5.36 0.41
C CYS A 604 -25.02 -5.50 -1.00
N ASN A 605 -25.40 -4.34 -1.54
CA ASN A 605 -26.20 -4.17 -2.76
C ASN A 605 -25.47 -3.31 -3.81
N ASN A 606 -24.27 -2.82 -3.51
CA ASN A 606 -23.49 -1.86 -4.30
C ASN A 606 -24.16 -0.48 -4.45
N ILE A 607 -24.97 -0.08 -3.49
CA ILE A 607 -25.54 1.24 -3.36
C ILE A 607 -24.89 1.86 -2.13
N ASP A 608 -24.62 3.16 -2.21
CA ASP A 608 -24.28 3.99 -1.05
C ASP A 608 -25.61 4.27 -0.35
N ASP A 609 -26.03 3.39 0.55
CA ASP A 609 -27.34 3.50 1.20
C ASP A 609 -27.31 4.64 2.24
N ASP A 610 -26.16 4.91 2.86
CA ASP A 610 -26.01 5.88 3.93
C ASP A 610 -25.55 7.28 3.49
N CYS A 611 -25.38 7.48 2.19
CA CYS A 611 -24.99 8.72 1.51
C CYS A 611 -23.63 9.29 1.96
N ASP A 612 -22.71 8.48 2.50
CA ASP A 612 -21.38 8.93 2.94
C ASP A 612 -20.33 8.96 1.80
N GLY A 613 -20.69 8.41 0.63
CA GLY A 613 -19.84 8.34 -0.57
C GLY A 613 -19.01 7.06 -0.66
N LEU A 614 -19.17 6.13 0.27
CA LEU A 614 -18.64 4.78 0.26
C LEU A 614 -19.79 3.79 -0.10
N ILE A 615 -19.44 2.53 -0.34
CA ILE A 615 -20.41 1.51 -0.76
C ILE A 615 -20.18 0.26 0.08
N ASP A 616 -21.20 -0.16 0.80
CA ASP A 616 -21.29 -1.36 1.63
C ASP A 616 -20.18 -1.47 2.73
N GLU A 617 -19.61 -0.36 3.21
CA GLU A 617 -18.46 -0.30 4.13
C GLU A 617 -18.79 -0.61 5.59
N ASP A 618 -20.05 -0.43 6.00
CA ASP A 618 -20.53 -0.69 7.35
C ASP A 618 -21.42 -1.96 7.44
N PHE A 619 -21.41 -2.80 6.41
CA PHE A 619 -22.18 -4.05 6.37
C PHE A 619 -21.60 -5.14 7.30
N PRO A 620 -22.36 -5.65 8.30
CA PRO A 620 -21.90 -6.74 9.15
C PRO A 620 -21.75 -8.05 8.36
N PRO A 621 -20.66 -8.83 8.55
CA PRO A 621 -20.42 -10.03 7.76
C PRO A 621 -21.58 -11.02 7.87
N THR A 622 -22.20 -11.32 6.72
CA THR A 622 -23.35 -12.22 6.64
C THR A 622 -22.95 -13.51 5.91
N THR A 623 -23.32 -14.66 6.47
CA THR A 623 -23.02 -15.96 5.87
C THR A 623 -24.09 -16.34 4.86
N VAL A 624 -23.67 -16.73 3.65
CA VAL A 624 -24.53 -17.24 2.59
C VAL A 624 -24.21 -18.71 2.32
N THR A 625 -25.25 -19.54 2.23
CA THR A 625 -25.08 -21.00 2.08
C THR A 625 -25.61 -21.47 0.73
N PHE A 626 -24.79 -22.22 -0.01
CA PHE A 626 -25.24 -22.85 -1.25
C PHE A 626 -26.23 -23.97 -0.94
N ASN A 627 -27.41 -23.90 -1.55
CA ASN A 627 -28.47 -24.90 -1.42
C ASN A 627 -28.77 -25.62 -2.75
N GLY A 628 -28.30 -25.09 -3.88
CA GLY A 628 -28.49 -25.68 -5.22
C GLY A 628 -29.96 -25.89 -5.59
N SER A 629 -30.86 -25.01 -5.15
CA SER A 629 -32.31 -25.20 -5.28
C SER A 629 -32.80 -25.31 -6.72
N VAL A 630 -32.04 -24.81 -7.69
CA VAL A 630 -32.39 -24.80 -9.12
C VAL A 630 -31.39 -25.60 -9.95
N ASP A 631 -30.09 -25.34 -9.77
CA ASP A 631 -29.01 -26.02 -10.48
C ASP A 631 -27.69 -25.90 -9.68
N SER A 632 -26.55 -26.18 -10.31
CA SER A 632 -25.22 -26.05 -9.70
C SER A 632 -24.57 -24.69 -9.96
N ASP A 633 -25.21 -23.78 -10.70
CA ASP A 633 -24.60 -22.52 -11.12
C ASP A 633 -24.47 -21.53 -9.94
N TRP A 634 -23.25 -21.06 -9.72
CA TRP A 634 -22.93 -20.02 -8.75
C TRP A 634 -23.74 -18.74 -8.99
N PHE A 635 -23.98 -18.36 -10.25
CA PHE A 635 -24.58 -17.08 -10.60
C PHE A 635 -26.12 -17.06 -10.55
N ASN A 636 -26.74 -18.20 -10.25
CA ASN A 636 -28.18 -18.27 -10.07
C ASN A 636 -28.53 -17.93 -8.61
N THR A 637 -29.17 -16.77 -8.41
CA THR A 637 -29.56 -16.26 -7.08
C THR A 637 -30.39 -17.28 -6.28
N ALA A 638 -31.19 -18.12 -6.93
CA ALA A 638 -32.03 -19.10 -6.27
C ALA A 638 -31.26 -20.28 -5.65
N ASN A 639 -29.99 -20.48 -6.02
CA ASN A 639 -29.13 -21.54 -5.46
C ASN A 639 -28.51 -21.17 -4.12
N TRP A 640 -28.80 -19.98 -3.60
CA TRP A 640 -28.24 -19.47 -2.37
C TRP A 640 -29.32 -19.26 -1.30
N THR A 641 -28.90 -19.31 -0.05
CA THR A 641 -29.73 -18.94 1.10
C THR A 641 -29.03 -17.82 1.87
N PRO A 642 -29.62 -16.61 1.95
CA PRO A 642 -30.81 -16.14 1.22
C PRO A 642 -30.60 -16.13 -0.31
N ALA A 643 -31.68 -15.99 -1.09
CA ALA A 643 -31.70 -16.13 -2.56
C ALA A 643 -31.01 -14.94 -3.28
N MET A 644 -29.69 -14.84 -3.11
CA MET A 644 -28.82 -13.81 -3.66
C MET A 644 -27.47 -14.44 -4.03
N VAL A 645 -26.85 -13.98 -5.12
CA VAL A 645 -25.48 -14.37 -5.42
C VAL A 645 -24.55 -13.73 -4.38
N PRO A 646 -23.58 -14.46 -3.81
CA PRO A 646 -22.65 -13.91 -2.82
C PRO A 646 -21.93 -12.67 -3.33
N GLY A 647 -21.86 -11.64 -2.48
CA GLY A 647 -21.08 -10.42 -2.67
C GLY A 647 -19.76 -10.44 -1.89
N TYR A 648 -18.87 -9.49 -2.16
CA TYR A 648 -17.53 -9.42 -1.56
C TYR A 648 -17.52 -9.28 -0.03
N CYS A 649 -18.61 -8.80 0.57
CA CYS A 649 -18.79 -8.65 2.02
C CYS A 649 -19.22 -9.96 2.72
N MET A 650 -19.57 -11.03 1.97
CA MET A 650 -20.27 -12.22 2.48
C MET A 650 -19.39 -13.45 2.64
N ASP A 651 -19.58 -14.21 3.71
CA ASP A 651 -18.89 -15.49 3.94
C ASP A 651 -19.66 -16.65 3.29
N VAL A 652 -19.02 -17.40 2.39
CA VAL A 652 -19.64 -18.48 1.63
C VAL A 652 -19.47 -19.82 2.32
N VAL A 653 -20.56 -20.58 2.42
CA VAL A 653 -20.55 -21.98 2.86
C VAL A 653 -21.09 -22.88 1.76
N ILE A 654 -20.28 -23.86 1.34
CA ILE A 654 -20.67 -24.98 0.49
C ILE A 654 -20.83 -26.21 1.40
N PRO A 655 -22.07 -26.59 1.77
CA PRO A 655 -22.30 -27.67 2.70
C PRO A 655 -22.08 -29.06 2.06
N ALA A 656 -22.02 -30.09 2.90
CA ALA A 656 -21.70 -31.45 2.48
C ALA A 656 -22.67 -31.97 1.40
N GLY A 657 -22.13 -32.63 0.37
CA GLY A 657 -22.89 -33.19 -0.74
C GLY A 657 -23.28 -32.19 -1.83
N MET A 658 -22.91 -30.91 -1.71
CA MET A 658 -23.17 -29.91 -2.75
C MET A 658 -22.12 -29.95 -3.86
N MET A 659 -22.56 -29.68 -5.08
CA MET A 659 -21.71 -29.54 -6.27
C MET A 659 -21.98 -28.16 -6.85
N VAL A 660 -20.98 -27.30 -6.78
CA VAL A 660 -21.09 -25.91 -7.24
C VAL A 660 -20.21 -25.73 -8.47
N THR A 661 -20.76 -25.05 -9.46
CA THR A 661 -20.07 -24.65 -10.68
C THR A 661 -20.17 -23.14 -10.80
N ALA A 662 -19.05 -22.45 -10.67
CA ALA A 662 -18.97 -21.05 -11.05
C ALA A 662 -18.52 -21.00 -12.51
N GLY A 663 -19.47 -21.01 -13.45
CA GLY A 663 -19.20 -21.13 -14.89
C GLY A 663 -19.84 -19.99 -15.69
N GLY A 664 -19.10 -19.42 -16.65
CA GLY A 664 -19.61 -18.35 -17.52
C GLY A 664 -18.51 -17.42 -18.03
N VAL A 665 -18.39 -17.29 -19.35
CA VAL A 665 -17.30 -16.52 -19.98
C VAL A 665 -17.33 -15.06 -19.53
N GLY A 666 -16.29 -14.66 -18.78
CA GLY A 666 -16.12 -13.29 -18.29
C GLY A 666 -16.99 -12.94 -17.09
N MET A 667 -17.57 -13.92 -16.40
CA MET A 667 -18.33 -13.66 -15.16
C MET A 667 -17.41 -13.61 -13.94
N THR A 668 -17.81 -12.81 -12.95
CA THR A 668 -17.07 -12.61 -11.69
C THR A 668 -17.94 -12.98 -10.50
N ALA A 669 -17.51 -13.99 -9.76
CA ALA A 669 -17.99 -14.34 -8.44
C ALA A 669 -17.14 -13.65 -7.36
N THR A 670 -17.76 -13.23 -6.26
CA THR A 670 -17.06 -12.57 -5.15
C THR A 670 -17.54 -13.09 -3.81
N CYS A 671 -16.66 -13.20 -2.83
CA CYS A 671 -17.01 -13.46 -1.44
C CYS A 671 -15.89 -12.95 -0.52
N ARG A 672 -16.16 -12.88 0.78
CA ARG A 672 -15.20 -12.48 1.81
C ARG A 672 -14.29 -13.65 2.22
N SER A 673 -14.90 -14.81 2.46
CA SER A 673 -14.23 -16.07 2.77
C SER A 673 -15.08 -17.26 2.32
N MET A 674 -14.49 -18.46 2.30
CA MET A 674 -15.17 -19.66 1.83
C MET A 674 -14.86 -20.90 2.68
N SER A 675 -15.89 -21.72 2.92
CA SER A 675 -15.74 -23.07 3.46
C SER A 675 -16.38 -24.11 2.52
N ILE A 676 -15.61 -25.14 2.18
CA ILE A 676 -16.03 -26.28 1.37
C ILE A 676 -16.04 -27.52 2.25
N ALA A 677 -17.23 -28.03 2.55
CA ALA A 677 -17.38 -29.19 3.43
C ALA A 677 -16.93 -30.50 2.76
N ALA A 678 -16.63 -31.51 3.56
CA ALA A 678 -16.33 -32.85 3.06
C ALA A 678 -17.45 -33.37 2.16
N THR A 679 -17.11 -34.15 1.13
CA THR A 679 -18.02 -34.70 0.10
C THR A 679 -18.70 -33.66 -0.81
N SER A 680 -18.39 -32.37 -0.66
CA SER A 680 -18.83 -31.31 -1.58
C SER A 680 -17.73 -30.91 -2.55
N SER A 681 -18.09 -30.21 -3.61
CA SER A 681 -17.11 -29.61 -4.51
C SER A 681 -17.49 -28.23 -5.01
N LEU A 682 -16.48 -27.44 -5.29
CA LEU A 682 -16.55 -26.22 -6.09
C LEU A 682 -15.68 -26.44 -7.32
N SER A 683 -16.24 -26.20 -8.51
CA SER A 683 -15.49 -26.08 -9.76
C SER A 683 -15.68 -24.66 -10.29
N VAL A 684 -14.61 -23.88 -10.40
CA VAL A 684 -14.65 -22.57 -11.08
C VAL A 684 -14.19 -22.82 -12.51
N ASN A 685 -14.95 -22.36 -13.52
CA ASN A 685 -14.84 -22.76 -14.93
C ASN A 685 -15.11 -21.60 -15.91
N ASP A 686 -14.56 -21.70 -17.11
CA ASP A 686 -14.74 -20.87 -18.30
C ASP A 686 -14.41 -19.38 -18.14
N ASN A 687 -13.18 -19.03 -17.75
CA ASN A 687 -12.76 -17.63 -17.50
C ASN A 687 -13.55 -16.92 -16.38
N VAL A 688 -14.07 -17.68 -15.42
CA VAL A 688 -14.72 -17.11 -14.24
C VAL A 688 -13.69 -16.69 -13.21
N GLN A 689 -13.81 -15.43 -12.79
CA GLN A 689 -13.08 -14.85 -11.67
C GLN A 689 -13.82 -15.07 -10.37
N LEU A 690 -13.22 -15.77 -9.40
CA LEU A 690 -13.69 -15.85 -8.02
C LEU A 690 -12.74 -15.04 -7.11
N ASN A 691 -13.22 -13.90 -6.61
CA ASN A 691 -12.49 -13.06 -5.65
C ASN A 691 -12.90 -13.38 -4.21
N ILE A 692 -11.92 -13.57 -3.32
CA ILE A 692 -12.09 -14.04 -1.93
C ILE A 692 -11.32 -13.10 -0.99
N THR A 693 -12.01 -12.14 -0.39
CA THR A 693 -11.40 -10.92 0.17
C THR A 693 -11.88 -10.61 1.59
N GLY A 694 -11.10 -10.98 2.62
CA GLY A 694 -11.33 -10.53 4.01
C GLY A 694 -11.49 -11.59 5.10
N GLY A 695 -11.33 -12.88 4.78
CA GLY A 695 -11.45 -13.98 5.74
C GLY A 695 -10.42 -13.94 6.90
N THR A 696 -10.88 -13.76 8.13
CA THR A 696 -10.03 -13.52 9.32
C THR A 696 -9.54 -14.78 10.05
N MET A 697 -9.39 -15.89 9.32
CA MET A 697 -8.72 -17.14 9.75
C MET A 697 -8.22 -17.92 8.53
N PHE A 698 -9.02 -17.93 7.47
CA PHE A 698 -8.66 -18.48 6.18
C PHE A 698 -9.37 -17.74 5.05
N GLY A 699 -8.78 -17.74 3.86
CA GLY A 699 -9.51 -17.39 2.63
C GLY A 699 -10.43 -18.54 2.22
N ILE A 700 -9.85 -19.74 2.11
CA ILE A 700 -10.58 -20.98 1.79
C ILE A 700 -10.23 -22.07 2.81
N SER A 701 -11.26 -22.61 3.45
CA SER A 701 -11.14 -23.87 4.20
C SER A 701 -11.66 -25.01 3.33
N ASN A 702 -10.75 -25.88 2.87
CA ASN A 702 -11.11 -26.98 1.97
C ASN A 702 -11.07 -28.34 2.68
N ALA A 703 -12.25 -28.85 3.02
CA ALA A 703 -12.46 -30.24 3.45
C ALA A 703 -13.07 -31.11 2.35
N GLY A 704 -13.54 -30.51 1.26
CA GLY A 704 -14.11 -31.19 0.10
C GLY A 704 -13.13 -31.27 -1.07
N THR A 705 -13.67 -31.03 -2.26
CA THR A 705 -12.89 -30.94 -3.49
C THR A 705 -12.99 -29.52 -4.02
N LEU A 706 -11.90 -28.78 -3.93
CA LEU A 706 -11.70 -27.63 -4.78
C LEU A 706 -11.23 -28.24 -6.10
N ASN A 707 -12.21 -28.52 -6.95
CA ASN A 707 -12.00 -28.69 -8.38
C ASN A 707 -11.74 -27.28 -8.94
N LEU A 708 -11.32 -27.23 -10.18
CA LEU A 708 -11.79 -26.22 -11.10
C LEU A 708 -12.15 -26.92 -12.40
N ASN A 709 -12.49 -26.15 -13.43
CA ASN A 709 -12.20 -26.46 -14.81
C ASN A 709 -11.72 -25.13 -15.48
N ASN A 710 -11.31 -25.15 -16.73
CA ASN A 710 -11.49 -24.04 -17.67
C ASN A 710 -11.13 -22.55 -17.25
N ASP A 711 -9.91 -22.04 -17.50
CA ASP A 711 -9.36 -20.67 -17.31
C ASP A 711 -9.44 -20.08 -15.89
N SER A 712 -10.06 -20.77 -14.95
CA SER A 712 -10.81 -20.04 -13.94
C SER A 712 -10.11 -19.87 -12.62
N TYR A 713 -10.57 -18.89 -11.87
CA TYR A 713 -9.62 -17.85 -11.55
C TYR A 713 -9.84 -17.38 -10.12
N ILE A 714 -9.12 -17.98 -9.16
CA ILE A 714 -9.33 -17.73 -7.72
C ILE A 714 -8.29 -16.76 -7.15
N ASN A 715 -8.78 -15.64 -6.63
CA ASN A 715 -8.00 -14.57 -6.03
C ASN A 715 -8.25 -14.49 -4.51
N VAL A 716 -7.23 -14.73 -3.67
CA VAL A 716 -7.37 -14.76 -2.18
C VAL A 716 -6.57 -13.64 -1.50
N GLN A 717 -7.25 -12.68 -0.85
CA GLN A 717 -6.66 -11.44 -0.29
C GLN A 717 -7.28 -11.00 1.05
N TYR A 718 -6.67 -9.98 1.70
CA TYR A 718 -6.93 -9.48 3.06
C TYR A 718 -6.81 -10.53 4.17
N ILE A 719 -6.15 -11.67 3.91
CA ILE A 719 -6.29 -12.82 4.81
C ILE A 719 -5.43 -12.68 6.05
N ASN A 720 -6.08 -12.39 7.17
CA ASN A 720 -5.46 -12.49 8.49
C ASN A 720 -5.46 -13.96 8.97
N GLY A 721 -4.76 -14.83 8.24
CA GLY A 721 -4.66 -16.26 8.51
C GLY A 721 -4.04 -17.05 7.34
N ASN A 722 -4.51 -18.27 7.09
CA ASN A 722 -4.02 -19.09 5.96
C ASN A 722 -4.77 -18.79 4.67
N GLY A 723 -4.10 -18.76 3.51
CA GLY A 723 -4.82 -18.59 2.25
C GLY A 723 -5.77 -19.74 1.96
N VAL A 724 -5.21 -20.94 1.81
CA VAL A 724 -5.97 -22.19 1.72
C VAL A 724 -5.41 -23.22 2.72
N GLU A 725 -6.23 -23.58 3.70
CA GLU A 725 -5.94 -24.71 4.59
C GLU A 725 -6.65 -25.96 4.04
N ASN A 726 -5.87 -26.80 3.35
CA ASN A 726 -6.37 -27.93 2.59
C ASN A 726 -6.27 -29.22 3.40
N SER A 727 -7.40 -29.89 3.61
CA SER A 727 -7.46 -31.19 4.30
C SER A 727 -7.91 -32.35 3.41
N ASN A 728 -8.26 -32.04 2.16
CA ASN A 728 -8.72 -33.03 1.19
C ASN A 728 -8.15 -32.68 -0.19
N THR A 729 -8.98 -32.37 -1.18
CA THR A 729 -8.52 -32.41 -2.57
C THR A 729 -8.50 -31.01 -3.18
N LEU A 730 -7.32 -30.58 -3.58
CA LEU A 730 -7.08 -29.47 -4.49
C LEU A 730 -6.38 -30.11 -5.71
N THR A 731 -7.14 -30.88 -6.49
CA THR A 731 -6.61 -31.77 -7.55
C THR A 731 -7.31 -31.51 -8.85
N MET A 732 -6.46 -31.34 -9.86
CA MET A 732 -6.73 -30.47 -10.99
C MET A 732 -5.86 -30.88 -12.18
N THR A 733 -6.05 -30.20 -13.31
CA THR A 733 -4.97 -29.81 -14.23
C THR A 733 -5.13 -28.35 -14.68
N GLY A 734 -4.27 -27.77 -15.50
CA GLY A 734 -4.54 -26.47 -16.11
C GLY A 734 -3.32 -25.60 -16.44
N ASN A 735 -3.50 -24.57 -17.30
CA ASN A 735 -2.48 -23.83 -18.08
C ASN A 735 -1.74 -22.62 -17.45
N ALA A 736 -2.25 -22.10 -16.33
CA ALA A 736 -2.25 -20.67 -16.00
C ALA A 736 -2.53 -20.48 -14.45
N ILE A 737 -2.34 -19.34 -13.71
CA ILE A 737 -1.87 -19.05 -12.27
C ILE A 737 -2.86 -18.86 -11.00
N LEU A 738 -2.70 -19.43 -9.73
CA LEU A 738 -3.65 -19.53 -8.51
C LEU A 738 -3.14 -18.94 -7.16
N TYR A 739 -4.01 -18.17 -6.45
CA TYR A 739 -3.55 -16.93 -5.81
C TYR A 739 -3.71 -16.94 -4.34
N ILE A 740 -2.65 -16.49 -3.67
CA ILE A 740 -2.71 -16.20 -2.27
C ILE A 740 -1.74 -15.08 -1.90
N SER A 741 -2.15 -14.15 -1.03
CA SER A 741 -1.39 -12.95 -0.68
C SER A 741 -1.64 -12.40 0.72
N VAL A 742 -0.66 -11.64 1.26
CA VAL A 742 -0.75 -10.83 2.50
C VAL A 742 -1.09 -11.66 3.75
N THR A 743 -1.00 -12.99 3.63
CA THR A 743 -1.41 -13.94 4.66
C THR A 743 -0.58 -13.81 5.94
N SER A 744 -1.24 -13.79 7.11
CA SER A 744 -0.57 -13.78 8.43
C SER A 744 -0.18 -15.16 8.97
N GLN A 745 -0.49 -16.25 8.26
CA GLN A 745 0.06 -17.60 8.49
C GLN A 745 0.73 -18.13 7.20
N SER A 746 0.47 -19.37 6.76
CA SER A 746 1.01 -19.92 5.50
C SER A 746 0.07 -19.63 4.33
N SER A 747 0.62 -19.57 3.13
CA SER A 747 -0.25 -19.41 1.96
C SER A 747 -1.06 -20.68 1.70
N ILE A 748 -0.38 -21.83 1.58
CA ILE A 748 -1.01 -23.15 1.56
C ILE A 748 -0.51 -24.03 2.71
N ARG A 749 -1.47 -24.60 3.42
CA ARG A 749 -1.28 -25.47 4.58
C ARG A 749 -1.92 -26.80 4.26
N ASN A 750 -1.13 -27.69 3.68
CA ASN A 750 -1.62 -28.99 3.24
C ASN A 750 -1.55 -29.96 4.42
N LEU A 751 -2.69 -30.20 5.06
CA LEU A 751 -2.79 -31.02 6.25
C LEU A 751 -2.60 -32.51 5.92
N SER A 752 -2.36 -33.32 6.95
CA SER A 752 -2.26 -34.77 6.80
C SER A 752 -3.56 -35.34 6.20
N GLY A 753 -3.44 -36.10 5.11
CA GLY A 753 -4.59 -36.59 4.32
C GLY A 753 -5.00 -35.67 3.16
N GLY A 754 -4.54 -34.42 3.14
CA GLY A 754 -4.70 -33.51 2.02
C GLY A 754 -3.84 -33.90 0.83
N THR A 755 -4.41 -33.80 -0.37
CA THR A 755 -3.73 -34.00 -1.64
C THR A 755 -3.86 -32.75 -2.48
N ILE A 756 -2.71 -32.18 -2.81
CA ILE A 756 -2.63 -31.12 -3.82
C ILE A 756 -2.03 -31.77 -5.06
N THR A 757 -2.78 -31.72 -6.18
CA THR A 757 -2.27 -32.23 -7.45
C THR A 757 -1.80 -31.10 -8.31
N ILE A 758 -0.50 -31.22 -8.50
CA ILE A 758 0.44 -30.25 -8.96
C ILE A 758 0.98 -30.72 -10.34
N ASN A 759 0.21 -31.52 -11.10
CA ASN A 759 0.67 -32.21 -12.33
C ASN A 759 -0.04 -31.79 -13.63
N SER A 760 0.41 -30.73 -14.32
CA SER A 760 0.06 -30.43 -15.73
C SER A 760 0.75 -29.17 -16.27
N ASN A 761 0.09 -28.00 -16.21
CA ASN A 761 0.49 -26.78 -16.85
C ASN A 761 0.49 -25.51 -15.95
N ASN A 762 0.24 -25.56 -14.63
CA ASN A 762 0.43 -24.49 -13.60
C ASN A 762 -0.06 -24.86 -12.17
N GLY A 763 0.72 -24.60 -11.10
CA GLY A 763 0.54 -25.04 -9.68
C GLY A 763 -0.27 -24.27 -8.62
N LEU A 764 0.43 -23.51 -7.76
CA LEU A 764 -0.03 -22.61 -6.68
C LEU A 764 0.99 -21.47 -6.52
N ASP A 765 0.63 -20.21 -6.25
CA ASP A 765 1.61 -19.20 -5.82
C ASP A 765 1.04 -18.04 -4.98
N MET A 766 1.98 -17.41 -4.28
CA MET A 766 1.90 -17.18 -2.85
C MET A 766 2.89 -16.08 -2.43
N ASN A 767 2.45 -15.01 -1.75
CA ASN A 767 3.33 -13.92 -1.28
C ASN A 767 2.96 -13.27 0.06
N ALA A 768 3.94 -12.60 0.66
CA ALA A 768 3.87 -11.89 1.94
C ALA A 768 3.34 -12.81 3.04
N ALA A 769 3.70 -14.10 2.96
CA ALA A 769 3.32 -15.10 3.93
C ALA A 769 4.26 -15.07 5.15
N ASN A 770 3.67 -15.27 6.33
CA ASN A 770 4.33 -15.10 7.61
C ASN A 770 4.75 -16.41 8.31
N GLU A 771 4.33 -17.57 7.79
CA GLU A 771 4.70 -18.89 8.33
C GLU A 771 5.52 -19.74 7.33
N ASN A 772 4.97 -20.09 6.16
CA ASN A 772 5.63 -20.75 5.01
C ASN A 772 4.82 -20.47 3.74
N ALA A 773 5.39 -20.70 2.56
CA ALA A 773 4.55 -20.72 1.34
C ALA A 773 3.70 -22.00 1.35
N ILE A 774 4.40 -23.14 1.42
CA ILE A 774 3.81 -24.46 1.48
C ILE A 774 4.32 -25.16 2.73
N TYR A 775 3.41 -25.36 3.67
CA TYR A 775 3.59 -26.21 4.83
C TYR A 775 2.93 -27.55 4.50
N ASN A 776 3.72 -28.53 4.05
CA ASN A 776 3.22 -29.81 3.57
C ASN A 776 3.34 -30.92 4.62
N LEU A 777 2.21 -31.34 5.18
CA LEU A 777 2.06 -32.53 6.02
C LEU A 777 1.41 -33.70 5.25
N GLY A 778 0.88 -33.44 4.05
CA GLY A 778 0.11 -34.38 3.24
C GLY A 778 0.83 -34.89 1.99
N THR A 779 0.02 -35.19 0.98
CA THR A 779 0.45 -35.69 -0.34
C THR A 779 0.61 -34.52 -1.30
N MET A 780 1.76 -34.46 -1.98
CA MET A 780 2.04 -33.48 -3.02
C MET A 780 2.68 -34.15 -4.23
N HIS A 781 2.07 -34.00 -5.41
CA HIS A 781 2.52 -34.58 -6.67
C HIS A 781 2.65 -33.46 -7.71
N ARG A 782 3.87 -33.09 -8.11
CA ARG A 782 4.21 -31.84 -8.82
C ARG A 782 4.93 -32.06 -10.15
N SER A 783 4.64 -31.24 -11.16
CA SER A 783 5.16 -31.33 -12.54
C SER A 783 5.65 -30.01 -13.15
N GLY A 784 6.20 -29.08 -12.36
CA GLY A 784 6.44 -27.76 -12.90
C GLY A 784 6.76 -26.65 -11.91
N PHE A 785 7.03 -25.46 -12.41
CA PHE A 785 6.81 -24.19 -11.72
C PHE A 785 6.46 -24.22 -10.20
N PHE A 786 7.38 -23.98 -9.25
CA PHE A 786 6.97 -23.46 -7.92
C PHE A 786 7.77 -22.26 -7.60
N ASN A 787 7.03 -21.36 -7.00
CA ASN A 787 7.39 -20.03 -6.68
C ASN A 787 6.88 -19.74 -5.29
N ALA A 788 7.48 -18.74 -4.66
CA ALA A 788 7.00 -18.15 -3.44
C ALA A 788 7.85 -16.93 -3.06
N ASN A 789 7.29 -16.07 -2.23
CA ASN A 789 7.58 -14.66 -2.33
C ASN A 789 7.48 -13.96 -0.96
N ASN A 790 8.53 -13.23 -0.55
CA ASN A 790 8.76 -12.75 0.83
C ASN A 790 8.10 -13.62 1.89
N ILE A 791 8.56 -14.86 1.84
CA ILE A 791 8.20 -15.89 2.77
C ILE A 791 9.21 -15.79 3.89
N THR A 792 8.78 -15.30 5.03
CA THR A 792 9.64 -15.23 6.22
C THR A 792 10.16 -16.62 6.65
N GLY A 793 9.41 -17.69 6.32
CA GLY A 793 9.75 -19.08 6.59
C GLY A 793 10.38 -19.84 5.41
N SER A 794 10.07 -21.12 5.28
CA SER A 794 10.60 -21.96 4.21
C SER A 794 9.60 -22.07 3.05
N THR A 795 10.09 -22.15 1.83
CA THR A 795 9.27 -22.19 0.61
C THR A 795 8.47 -23.49 0.52
N ILE A 796 9.16 -24.62 0.38
CA ILE A 796 8.60 -25.94 0.64
C ILE A 796 9.12 -26.38 2.01
N LYS A 797 8.30 -26.26 3.06
CA LYS A 797 8.53 -26.95 4.34
C LYS A 797 7.82 -28.30 4.27
N ASN A 798 8.59 -29.36 4.08
CA ASN A 798 8.05 -30.70 3.87
C ASN A 798 8.27 -31.60 5.08
N GLU A 799 7.17 -32.13 5.62
CA GLU A 799 7.14 -33.29 6.54
C GLU A 799 6.33 -34.46 5.94
N GLY A 800 5.61 -34.22 4.84
CA GLY A 800 4.85 -35.22 4.08
C GLY A 800 5.62 -35.83 2.90
N VAL A 801 4.88 -36.16 1.82
CA VAL A 801 5.44 -36.73 0.59
C VAL A 801 5.38 -35.71 -0.53
N PHE A 802 6.53 -35.43 -1.13
CA PHE A 802 6.66 -34.60 -2.31
C PHE A 802 7.22 -35.42 -3.48
N ASN A 803 6.41 -35.62 -4.51
CA ASN A 803 6.79 -36.34 -5.71
C ASN A 803 6.91 -35.37 -6.87
N ASN A 804 8.13 -35.13 -7.33
CA ASN A 804 8.34 -34.40 -8.56
C ASN A 804 8.26 -35.36 -9.76
N ASN A 805 7.28 -35.14 -10.61
CA ASN A 805 7.07 -35.85 -11.85
C ASN A 805 7.46 -35.05 -13.10
N ASP A 806 7.96 -33.80 -13.00
CA ASP A 806 8.44 -33.05 -14.17
C ASP A 806 9.65 -32.16 -13.92
N ASN A 807 10.37 -31.78 -14.97
CA ASN A 807 11.45 -30.81 -14.91
C ASN A 807 10.86 -29.49 -14.42
N LEU A 808 11.57 -28.78 -13.54
CA LEU A 808 10.86 -28.01 -12.52
C LEU A 808 11.74 -26.89 -11.94
N PHE A 809 11.33 -25.65 -12.11
CA PHE A 809 12.06 -24.46 -11.64
C PHE A 809 11.50 -24.12 -10.23
N ILE A 810 12.33 -24.27 -9.19
CA ILE A 810 12.02 -23.96 -7.78
C ILE A 810 12.55 -22.58 -7.48
N ASN A 811 11.68 -21.75 -6.93
CA ASN A 811 12.02 -20.39 -6.59
C ASN A 811 11.48 -19.98 -5.23
N ALA A 812 12.29 -19.21 -4.51
CA ALA A 812 11.75 -18.11 -3.71
C ALA A 812 12.79 -17.01 -3.49
N PHE A 813 12.49 -15.81 -3.96
CA PHE A 813 13.16 -14.61 -3.51
C PHE A 813 12.31 -14.10 -2.34
N GLY A 814 12.80 -14.08 -1.11
CA GLY A 814 11.92 -13.67 -0.01
C GLY A 814 12.42 -13.75 1.42
N LEU A 815 13.72 -13.57 1.68
CA LEU A 815 14.36 -13.98 2.95
C LEU A 815 14.12 -15.45 3.35
N PRO A 816 13.84 -16.41 2.44
CA PRO A 816 13.39 -17.72 2.87
C PRO A 816 14.48 -18.40 3.70
N GLY A 817 14.07 -19.10 4.75
CA GLY A 817 14.99 -19.97 5.49
C GLY A 817 15.62 -21.02 4.56
N TRP A 818 14.78 -21.60 3.70
CA TRP A 818 15.17 -22.58 2.68
C TRP A 818 14.20 -22.58 1.48
N PHE A 819 14.73 -22.76 0.27
CA PHE A 819 13.92 -23.05 -0.93
C PHE A 819 13.26 -24.43 -0.84
N VAL A 820 13.96 -25.39 -0.22
CA VAL A 820 13.41 -26.70 0.16
C VAL A 820 13.98 -27.10 1.52
N GLU A 821 13.10 -27.27 2.48
CA GLU A 821 13.40 -27.82 3.80
C GLU A 821 12.64 -29.13 3.99
N ASN A 822 13.39 -30.21 4.21
CA ASN A 822 12.82 -31.53 4.44
C ASN A 822 13.08 -31.97 5.88
N LEU A 823 11.99 -32.15 6.64
CA LEU A 823 11.98 -32.36 8.08
C LEU A 823 11.43 -33.74 8.43
N TYR A 824 11.83 -34.24 9.60
CA TYR A 824 11.23 -35.36 10.34
C TYR A 824 10.46 -36.40 9.51
N GLY A 825 11.18 -37.27 8.79
CA GLY A 825 10.56 -38.37 8.04
C GLY A 825 10.10 -38.03 6.63
N GLY A 826 10.02 -36.75 6.27
CA GLY A 826 9.58 -36.26 4.97
C GLY A 826 10.34 -36.89 3.79
N ILE A 827 9.60 -37.21 2.73
CA ILE A 827 10.13 -37.90 1.54
C ILE A 827 10.02 -36.97 0.34
N ILE A 828 11.15 -36.72 -0.30
CA ILE A 828 11.21 -36.00 -1.58
C ILE A 828 11.72 -36.96 -2.66
N ASN A 829 10.96 -37.10 -3.74
CA ASN A 829 11.33 -37.88 -4.91
C ASN A 829 11.50 -36.96 -6.12
N ASN A 830 12.73 -36.83 -6.62
CA ASN A 830 12.99 -36.23 -7.93
C ASN A 830 13.08 -37.35 -8.97
N ASN A 831 12.02 -37.53 -9.76
CA ASN A 831 11.89 -38.68 -10.67
C ASN A 831 12.85 -38.64 -11.87
N ALA A 832 12.99 -39.79 -12.54
CA ALA A 832 14.03 -40.02 -13.54
C ALA A 832 13.99 -39.03 -14.71
N GLY A 833 15.17 -38.54 -15.09
CA GLY A 833 15.37 -37.48 -16.08
C GLY A 833 15.05 -36.07 -15.57
N GLN A 834 14.10 -35.94 -14.63
CA GLN A 834 13.47 -34.67 -14.33
C GLN A 834 14.43 -33.70 -13.60
N THR A 835 14.53 -32.49 -14.15
CA THR A 835 15.55 -31.51 -13.78
C THR A 835 14.99 -30.45 -12.84
N TRP A 836 15.37 -30.46 -11.55
CA TRP A 836 15.14 -29.32 -10.65
C TRP A 836 16.20 -28.27 -10.91
N THR A 837 15.80 -27.03 -11.12
CA THR A 837 16.77 -25.93 -11.19
C THR A 837 16.42 -24.89 -10.13
N PHE A 838 17.47 -24.43 -9.45
CA PHE A 838 17.46 -23.50 -8.32
C PHE A 838 18.18 -22.20 -8.70
N PRO A 839 17.89 -21.09 -8.00
CA PRO A 839 18.42 -19.77 -8.31
C PRO A 839 19.94 -19.68 -8.36
N ILE A 840 20.42 -18.86 -9.31
CA ILE A 840 21.76 -18.31 -9.30
C ILE A 840 21.84 -17.34 -8.10
N PRO A 841 22.80 -17.48 -7.17
CA PRO A 841 23.01 -16.56 -6.05
C PRO A 841 23.58 -15.20 -6.48
N GLY A 842 23.57 -14.23 -5.56
CA GLY A 842 24.11 -12.88 -5.78
C GLY A 842 24.63 -12.22 -4.51
N SER A 843 25.21 -11.03 -4.64
CA SER A 843 25.91 -10.30 -3.56
C SER A 843 25.01 -9.66 -2.50
N PHE A 844 23.69 -9.75 -2.63
CA PHE A 844 22.72 -9.01 -1.79
C PHE A 844 21.73 -9.90 -1.02
N TYR A 845 22.05 -11.19 -0.89
CA TYR A 845 21.52 -12.05 0.15
C TYR A 845 22.62 -12.31 1.17
N ASN A 846 22.22 -12.72 2.36
CA ASN A 846 23.08 -13.52 3.20
C ASN A 846 23.15 -14.95 2.59
N VAL A 847 24.21 -15.23 1.84
CA VAL A 847 24.47 -16.51 1.15
C VAL A 847 24.76 -17.68 2.12
N SER A 848 24.77 -17.41 3.42
CA SER A 848 25.13 -18.39 4.46
C SER A 848 24.28 -19.65 4.41
N ASP A 849 23.00 -19.57 4.00
CA ASP A 849 22.01 -20.63 4.21
C ASP A 849 21.24 -21.18 3.00
N MET A 850 21.18 -20.48 1.86
CA MET A 850 20.39 -20.84 0.67
C MET A 850 20.74 -22.21 0.04
N GLY A 851 19.72 -22.95 -0.39
CA GLY A 851 19.86 -24.23 -1.06
C GLY A 851 18.81 -25.22 -0.59
N LEU A 852 19.23 -26.43 -0.22
CA LEU A 852 18.37 -27.48 0.35
C LEU A 852 18.91 -28.00 1.69
N VAL A 853 18.03 -28.17 2.67
CA VAL A 853 18.33 -28.86 3.93
C VAL A 853 17.53 -30.14 4.05
N ASN A 854 18.23 -31.21 4.41
CA ASN A 854 17.63 -32.50 4.71
C ASN A 854 17.98 -32.89 6.15
N HIS A 855 17.00 -32.78 7.05
CA HIS A 855 17.20 -33.02 8.48
C HIS A 855 17.23 -34.53 8.80
N SER A 856 17.72 -34.86 10.00
CA SER A 856 17.81 -36.26 10.45
C SER A 856 16.47 -36.98 10.36
N GLY A 857 16.47 -38.18 9.76
CA GLY A 857 15.27 -38.99 9.56
C GLY A 857 14.50 -38.71 8.26
N ALA A 858 14.79 -37.64 7.54
CA ALA A 858 14.17 -37.33 6.24
C ALA A 858 14.97 -37.94 5.05
N THR A 859 14.29 -38.19 3.92
CA THR A 859 14.89 -38.85 2.73
C THR A 859 14.69 -38.02 1.47
N PHE A 860 15.77 -37.82 0.71
CA PHE A 860 15.75 -37.21 -0.62
C PHE A 860 16.28 -38.21 -1.66
N ASN A 861 15.43 -38.64 -2.59
CA ASN A 861 15.78 -39.54 -3.68
C ASN A 861 15.95 -38.77 -4.98
N ASN A 862 17.17 -38.74 -5.53
CA ASN A 862 17.48 -38.09 -6.80
C ASN A 862 17.69 -39.09 -7.94
N TYR A 863 16.67 -39.28 -8.76
CA TYR A 863 16.73 -40.04 -10.01
C TYR A 863 16.90 -39.14 -11.25
N GLY A 864 16.67 -37.83 -11.13
CA GLY A 864 16.80 -36.83 -12.20
C GLY A 864 18.02 -35.93 -12.05
N THR A 865 17.96 -34.69 -12.56
CA THR A 865 19.07 -33.73 -12.46
C THR A 865 18.74 -32.68 -11.40
N LEU A 866 19.70 -32.34 -10.53
CA LEU A 866 19.60 -31.17 -9.65
C LEU A 866 20.62 -30.13 -10.11
N GLN A 867 20.15 -28.97 -10.50
CA GLN A 867 20.97 -27.85 -10.90
C GLN A 867 20.95 -26.80 -9.77
N PHE A 868 22.07 -26.69 -9.07
CA PHE A 868 22.30 -25.69 -8.04
C PHE A 868 23.27 -24.63 -8.55
N PHE A 869 23.26 -23.48 -7.89
CA PHE A 869 24.33 -22.51 -7.98
C PHE A 869 24.63 -22.02 -6.55
N GLY A 870 25.90 -21.75 -6.25
CA GLY A 870 26.34 -21.80 -4.85
C GLY A 870 26.57 -23.23 -4.37
N HIS A 871 26.62 -23.45 -3.05
CA HIS A 871 27.33 -24.61 -2.48
C HIS A 871 26.62 -25.31 -1.29
N ARG A 872 25.27 -25.30 -1.20
CA ARG A 872 24.55 -25.85 -0.03
C ARG A 872 23.55 -26.97 -0.33
N ILE A 873 23.98 -28.19 -0.01
CA ILE A 873 23.13 -29.27 0.50
C ILE A 873 23.59 -29.49 1.94
N ALA A 874 22.71 -29.30 2.93
CA ALA A 874 23.07 -29.40 4.35
C ALA A 874 22.16 -30.37 5.11
N GLY A 875 22.61 -30.78 6.29
CA GLY A 875 21.85 -31.62 7.22
C GLY A 875 22.36 -33.04 7.34
N SER A 876 21.64 -33.85 8.10
CA SER A 876 22.03 -35.21 8.52
C SER A 876 21.07 -36.30 8.05
N GLY A 877 20.10 -35.96 7.19
CA GLY A 877 19.18 -36.89 6.54
C GLY A 877 19.81 -37.69 5.40
N ALA A 878 19.08 -38.66 4.86
CA ALA A 878 19.55 -39.50 3.75
C ALA A 878 19.37 -38.79 2.40
N PHE A 879 20.48 -38.53 1.70
CA PHE A 879 20.47 -38.04 0.32
C PHE A 879 20.99 -39.16 -0.59
N VAL A 880 20.15 -39.65 -1.50
CA VAL A 880 20.47 -40.80 -2.36
C VAL A 880 20.44 -40.36 -3.83
N SER A 881 21.60 -40.41 -4.49
CA SER A 881 21.73 -40.14 -5.93
C SER A 881 21.93 -41.46 -6.67
N TYR A 882 21.07 -41.76 -7.63
CA TYR A 882 21.09 -43.01 -8.40
C TYR A 882 21.93 -42.93 -9.69
N ALA A 883 22.36 -44.05 -10.26
CA ALA A 883 23.24 -44.06 -11.44
C ALA A 883 22.56 -43.37 -12.65
N GLY A 884 23.21 -42.33 -13.19
CA GLY A 884 22.67 -41.51 -14.27
C GLY A 884 22.06 -40.18 -13.82
N SER A 885 21.90 -39.94 -12.51
CA SER A 885 21.58 -38.61 -11.99
C SER A 885 22.81 -37.74 -11.80
N ALA A 886 22.65 -36.43 -11.98
CA ALA A 886 23.70 -35.43 -11.85
C ALA A 886 23.32 -34.36 -10.81
N VAL A 887 24.34 -33.86 -10.11
CA VAL A 887 24.27 -32.69 -9.24
C VAL A 887 25.26 -31.66 -9.78
N GLU A 888 24.77 -30.52 -10.26
CA GLU A 888 25.56 -29.44 -10.87
C GLU A 888 25.73 -28.24 -9.91
N GLY A 889 26.79 -27.44 -10.09
CA GLY A 889 27.14 -26.35 -9.15
C GLY A 889 28.23 -25.35 -9.59
N CYS A 890 28.52 -25.22 -10.89
CA CYS A 890 29.62 -24.36 -11.37
C CYS A 890 29.24 -22.87 -11.46
N VAL A 891 30.19 -21.98 -11.15
CA VAL A 891 30.04 -20.52 -11.26
C VAL A 891 30.58 -20.05 -12.63
N PRO A 892 29.86 -19.21 -13.41
CA PRO A 892 30.39 -18.71 -14.68
C PRO A 892 31.63 -17.82 -14.48
N GLY A 893 32.77 -18.18 -15.08
CA GLY A 893 34.00 -17.36 -15.12
C GLY A 893 35.16 -17.83 -14.22
N LEU A 894 34.93 -18.79 -13.32
CA LEU A 894 35.97 -19.48 -12.55
C LEU A 894 35.72 -20.98 -12.76
N GLY A 895 36.65 -21.69 -13.40
CA GLY A 895 36.46 -23.10 -13.79
C GLY A 895 35.89 -23.98 -12.67
N CYS A 896 35.06 -24.96 -13.06
CA CYS A 896 34.37 -25.89 -12.17
C CYS A 896 35.30 -26.56 -11.14
N PRO A 897 34.89 -26.71 -9.87
CA PRO A 897 35.41 -27.75 -8.99
C PRO A 897 35.00 -29.15 -9.46
#